data_AF-A0A9W8DYN4-F1
#
_entry.id   AF-A0A9W8DYN4-F1
#
_cell.length_a   1.000
_cell.length_b   1.000
_cell.length_c   1.000
_cell.angle_alpha   90.00
_cell.angle_beta   90.00
_cell.angle_gamma   90.00
#
_symmetry.space_group_name_H-M   'P 1'
#
loop_
_entity.id
_entity.type
_entity.pdbx_description
1 polymer ?
#
loop_
_entity_poly.entity_id
_entity_poly.type
_entity_poly.pdbx_seq_one_letter_code
_entity_poly.pdbx_strand_id
1 'polypeptide(L)'
;MYKPVLPASLGARFSLGNRASRGLVSSAALHRPTRIAALTPRPTLPSLPVTTTFRRSYTTTGPNHPATSASDDATCPPPPVAITAPAPHTAPNLAPLLLAAAIVGGYFLLSDGTSNPRVVYNDAEGSRSDPVALASAYHHALGGSGSLADPTALFTLPSVETLLQLDPQIAMDTKSTSELLVSMLVYQTCALDSLTNHAADLLRLLDRAHLSPAAYWFIRRTFFAHFCGGETHEEVVDTMQRLRHSSVGAMLDLAIEVDLDESGNQSDEREARRAWNQRADTTAELFQKCISTCGAHPGSFAAVKVTGISTPQLLQRLSSLKYGLRQLFAEADRDGDGRLTFEEFHGVLRRLPGFNQQDERASNALTSELWKAAAQANGGTLTHLDWVDFDRTVSISHPPARALFTTSQAGPRLTYRAGPYMYQSLDEDDLADYDATLRRAMALGALADEHYVRLAIDAEQTYFQPAIDQVTFDMSRRYNRLDDTRGPLIFNTYQMYLKDGLPRLRDDYERSRRDGYRYGVKLVRGAYMVNERKRAQALGLPDPISESLEATHASFNGGVRFLVDEIHRLRAAAANSKSSDTVEPPPALLVASHNQDSVKLACALMARYQIPADAGAVMFGQLMGMQDSLTYSLGNQGYRVYKYIPYGPVHEVMPYLIRRAQENSSLMGGVHVERQQLWSELRSRIANKLLVAQSLKRATTGPSSHSERSGGAATETANALAAATTTSEGGVSSVHPGAMTYSLADQLAVVSSSSDQVSTAATEQRQ
;
A
#
# COMPACT_ATOMS: atom_id res chain seq x y z
N MET A 1 -75.62 17.71 31.63
CA MET A 1 -75.69 16.25 31.39
C MET A 1 -74.31 15.83 30.89
N TYR A 2 -73.58 14.87 31.47
CA TYR A 2 -73.77 14.10 32.72
C TYR A 2 -72.41 13.98 33.47
N LYS A 3 -72.46 13.79 34.78
CA LYS A 3 -71.37 13.33 35.69
C LYS A 3 -71.66 11.84 36.05
N PRO A 4 -70.92 11.09 36.90
CA PRO A 4 -69.72 11.41 37.72
C PRO A 4 -68.43 10.84 37.07
N VAL A 5 -67.33 10.34 37.67
CA VAL A 5 -66.94 9.90 39.04
C VAL A 5 -65.48 10.28 39.38
N LEU A 6 -65.24 10.46 40.69
CA LEU A 6 -64.00 10.60 41.47
C LEU A 6 -64.34 9.96 42.86
N PRO A 7 -63.41 9.57 43.78
CA PRO A 7 -62.39 10.48 44.32
C PRO A 7 -61.11 9.87 44.97
N ALA A 8 -60.30 10.76 45.56
CA ALA A 8 -59.45 10.65 46.78
C ALA A 8 -58.33 9.57 46.88
N SER A 9 -57.06 9.82 47.27
CA SER A 9 -56.31 10.88 48.00
C SER A 9 -56.01 10.62 49.50
N LEU A 10 -54.71 10.45 49.84
CA LEU A 10 -54.07 10.48 51.17
C LEU A 10 -52.53 10.65 50.98
N GLY A 11 -51.72 11.27 51.86
CA GLY A 11 -52.12 12.03 53.05
C GLY A 11 -51.07 12.33 54.16
N ALA A 12 -49.77 12.62 53.88
CA ALA A 12 -48.77 13.13 54.86
C ALA A 12 -47.55 13.73 54.11
N ARG A 13 -46.86 14.84 54.43
CA ARG A 13 -46.83 15.88 55.50
C ARG A 13 -45.93 15.64 56.76
N PHE A 14 -45.14 16.69 57.09
CA PHE A 14 -44.18 16.88 58.21
C PHE A 14 -42.84 16.09 58.17
N SER A 15 -41.71 16.55 58.76
CA SER A 15 -41.21 17.93 59.03
C SER A 15 -39.75 17.95 59.55
N LEU A 16 -39.05 19.06 59.26
CA LEU A 16 -37.82 19.62 59.88
C LEU A 16 -37.28 18.99 61.19
N GLY A 17 -35.96 18.74 61.23
CA GLY A 17 -35.19 18.46 62.43
C GLY A 17 -33.74 18.98 62.32
N ASN A 18 -33.48 20.21 62.78
CA ASN A 18 -32.23 20.95 62.55
C ASN A 18 -31.40 21.12 63.84
N ARG A 19 -30.09 20.79 63.84
CA ARG A 19 -29.03 21.43 64.67
C ARG A 19 -27.61 20.94 64.34
N ALA A 20 -26.59 21.70 64.77
CA ALA A 20 -25.19 21.53 64.38
C ALA A 20 -24.19 21.71 65.55
N SER A 21 -22.97 21.16 65.42
CA SER A 21 -21.71 21.49 66.16
C SER A 21 -20.53 20.88 65.38
N ARG A 22 -19.60 21.67 64.80
CA ARG A 22 -18.33 22.20 65.35
C ARG A 22 -17.20 21.17 65.59
N GLY A 23 -16.06 21.36 64.92
CA GLY A 23 -14.83 20.53 64.97
C GLY A 23 -14.25 20.24 63.57
N LEU A 24 -13.60 21.16 62.83
CA LEU A 24 -12.32 21.88 63.02
C LEU A 24 -11.04 21.00 62.77
N VAL A 25 -10.13 21.50 61.90
CA VAL A 25 -8.70 21.12 61.68
C VAL A 25 -8.32 20.13 60.52
N SER A 26 -7.75 20.73 59.46
CA SER A 26 -6.58 20.32 58.63
C SER A 26 -6.59 19.24 57.51
N SER A 27 -6.08 19.70 56.34
CA SER A 27 -5.15 19.06 55.37
C SER A 27 -5.41 17.67 54.76
N ALA A 28 -5.81 17.70 53.49
CA ALA A 28 -5.11 17.11 52.34
C ALA A 28 -4.39 15.74 52.45
N ALA A 29 -4.99 14.73 51.81
CA ALA A 29 -4.29 13.80 50.90
C ALA A 29 -5.31 13.21 49.90
N LEU A 30 -4.99 13.21 48.60
CA LEU A 30 -5.90 12.75 47.53
C LEU A 30 -5.55 11.34 47.05
N HIS A 31 -6.60 10.53 46.94
CA HIS A 31 -6.78 9.25 46.23
C HIS A 31 -5.61 8.58 45.49
N ARG A 32 -5.53 7.25 45.71
CA ARG A 32 -5.56 6.26 44.62
C ARG A 32 -6.57 5.14 44.95
N PRO A 33 -7.60 4.91 44.13
CA PRO A 33 -8.28 3.62 44.02
C PRO A 33 -7.66 2.78 42.89
N THR A 34 -7.38 1.52 43.16
CA THR A 34 -6.86 0.56 42.18
C THR A 34 -7.93 0.22 41.13
N ARG A 35 -7.59 0.17 39.83
CA ARG A 35 -8.50 -0.40 38.82
C ARG A 35 -8.62 -1.91 39.03
N ILE A 36 -9.84 -2.39 39.17
CA ILE A 36 -10.18 -3.81 39.25
C ILE A 36 -10.08 -4.41 37.85
N ALA A 37 -9.48 -5.60 37.72
CA ALA A 37 -9.44 -6.34 36.46
C ALA A 37 -10.84 -6.90 36.13
N ALA A 38 -11.43 -6.43 35.03
CA ALA A 38 -12.71 -6.94 34.54
C ALA A 38 -12.49 -8.21 33.70
N LEU A 39 -12.84 -9.38 34.25
CA LEU A 39 -12.94 -10.62 33.49
C LEU A 39 -14.10 -10.52 32.50
N THR A 40 -13.80 -10.42 31.20
CA THR A 40 -14.81 -10.45 30.14
C THR A 40 -15.17 -11.90 29.79
N PRO A 41 -16.46 -12.28 29.77
CA PRO A 41 -16.88 -13.61 29.34
C PRO A 41 -16.79 -13.74 27.83
N ARG A 42 -16.41 -14.94 27.33
CA ARG A 42 -16.51 -15.28 25.91
C ARG A 42 -17.99 -15.25 25.48
N PRO A 43 -18.36 -14.59 24.36
CA PRO A 43 -19.67 -14.80 23.75
C PRO A 43 -19.74 -16.21 23.15
N THR A 44 -20.76 -16.98 23.49
CA THR A 44 -21.03 -18.30 22.90
C THR A 44 -21.67 -18.16 21.52
N LEU A 45 -21.11 -18.85 20.53
CA LEU A 45 -21.69 -18.96 19.19
C LEU A 45 -23.09 -19.62 19.24
N PRO A 46 -24.09 -19.10 18.51
CA PRO A 46 -25.31 -19.87 18.23
C PRO A 46 -24.99 -20.99 17.22
N SER A 47 -25.33 -22.22 17.57
CA SER A 47 -25.07 -23.41 16.75
C SER A 47 -26.01 -23.47 15.54
N LEU A 48 -25.45 -23.42 14.33
CA LEU A 48 -26.18 -23.79 13.11
C LEU A 48 -26.21 -25.33 12.95
N PRO A 49 -27.34 -25.93 12.49
CA PRO A 49 -27.47 -27.37 12.40
C PRO A 49 -26.73 -27.96 11.18
N VAL A 50 -26.04 -29.08 11.39
CA VAL A 50 -25.44 -29.88 10.31
C VAL A 50 -26.36 -31.05 9.97
N THR A 51 -26.80 -31.15 8.71
CA THR A 51 -27.48 -32.34 8.20
C THR A 51 -27.07 -32.66 6.76
N THR A 52 -26.32 -33.76 6.62
CA THR A 52 -26.33 -34.73 5.51
C THR A 52 -26.48 -34.25 4.07
N THR A 53 -25.37 -34.37 3.34
CA THR A 53 -25.26 -34.78 1.93
C THR A 53 -26.53 -35.34 1.26
N PHE A 54 -26.90 -34.80 0.10
CA PHE A 54 -27.58 -35.56 -0.95
C PHE A 54 -27.03 -35.21 -2.34
N ARG A 55 -27.03 -36.19 -3.25
CA ARG A 55 -26.30 -36.14 -4.54
C ARG A 55 -27.24 -36.47 -5.70
N ARG A 56 -27.73 -35.49 -6.46
CA ARG A 56 -28.26 -35.75 -7.83
C ARG A 56 -28.44 -34.53 -8.75
N SER A 57 -28.01 -34.75 -9.99
CA SER A 57 -28.59 -34.29 -11.28
C SER A 57 -29.34 -32.96 -11.36
N TYR A 58 -28.80 -32.03 -12.14
CA TYR A 58 -29.58 -31.02 -12.83
C TYR A 58 -30.46 -31.66 -13.93
N THR A 59 -31.73 -31.27 -13.98
CA THR A 59 -32.62 -31.44 -15.14
C THR A 59 -33.36 -30.12 -15.37
N THR A 60 -33.39 -29.66 -16.62
CA THR A 60 -33.90 -28.34 -17.03
C THR A 60 -35.43 -28.27 -17.08
N THR A 61 -35.99 -27.21 -16.49
CA THR A 61 -37.25 -26.59 -16.91
C THR A 61 -37.16 -25.08 -16.69
N GLY A 62 -37.50 -24.27 -17.70
CA GLY A 62 -37.61 -22.81 -17.60
C GLY A 62 -39.06 -22.33 -17.60
N PRO A 63 -39.35 -21.08 -17.20
CA PRO A 63 -40.70 -20.52 -17.19
C PRO A 63 -41.10 -19.91 -18.55
N ASN A 64 -42.40 -19.98 -18.84
CA ASN A 64 -43.02 -19.54 -20.10
C ASN A 64 -43.00 -18.02 -20.31
N HIS A 65 -42.98 -17.60 -21.58
CA HIS A 65 -43.61 -16.35 -22.04
C HIS A 65 -44.73 -16.68 -23.07
N PRO A 66 -45.78 -15.84 -23.18
CA PRO A 66 -46.95 -16.13 -24.02
C PRO A 66 -46.70 -15.87 -25.51
N ALA A 67 -47.49 -16.52 -26.37
CA ALA A 67 -47.30 -16.54 -27.82
C ALA A 67 -48.37 -15.76 -28.61
N THR A 68 -47.99 -15.24 -29.78
CA THR A 68 -48.89 -14.84 -30.88
C THR A 68 -48.24 -15.07 -32.24
N SER A 69 -48.83 -15.95 -33.07
CA SER A 69 -48.89 -15.96 -34.56
C SER A 69 -47.64 -15.70 -35.44
N ALA A 70 -47.41 -16.38 -36.57
CA ALA A 70 -48.04 -17.56 -37.22
C ALA A 70 -47.20 -18.01 -38.44
N SER A 71 -47.63 -19.12 -39.09
CA SER A 71 -47.22 -19.67 -40.41
C SER A 71 -45.75 -20.05 -40.65
N ASP A 72 -45.48 -21.36 -40.68
CA ASP A 72 -45.16 -22.21 -41.86
C ASP A 72 -44.11 -21.69 -42.90
N ASP A 73 -43.30 -22.52 -43.57
CA ASP A 73 -43.52 -23.94 -43.92
C ASP A 73 -42.23 -24.77 -44.22
N ALA A 74 -42.35 -26.09 -44.11
CA ALA A 74 -41.72 -27.18 -44.88
C ALA A 74 -40.18 -27.34 -45.13
N THR A 75 -39.73 -28.59 -44.86
CA THR A 75 -38.72 -29.45 -45.56
C THR A 75 -37.23 -29.54 -45.12
N CYS A 76 -36.75 -30.78 -45.19
CA CYS A 76 -35.37 -31.31 -45.07
C CYS A 76 -35.33 -32.57 -46.00
N PRO A 77 -34.18 -33.01 -46.60
CA PRO A 77 -33.36 -34.07 -45.97
C PRO A 77 -31.84 -33.93 -46.37
N PRO A 78 -30.92 -34.95 -46.37
CA PRO A 78 -29.65 -34.78 -45.64
C PRO A 78 -28.37 -35.14 -46.49
N PRO A 79 -27.33 -35.90 -46.06
CA PRO A 79 -25.92 -35.45 -46.18
C PRO A 79 -25.04 -36.32 -47.09
N PRO A 80 -23.72 -36.03 -47.17
CA PRO A 80 -22.74 -37.12 -47.22
C PRO A 80 -21.49 -36.97 -46.31
N VAL A 81 -21.22 -38.08 -45.63
CA VAL A 81 -19.98 -38.73 -45.14
C VAL A 81 -18.60 -38.08 -45.42
N ALA A 82 -17.68 -38.20 -44.45
CA ALA A 82 -16.30 -37.69 -44.45
C ALA A 82 -15.23 -38.62 -45.08
N ILE A 83 -14.02 -38.06 -45.30
CA ILE A 83 -12.77 -38.79 -45.65
C ILE A 83 -11.63 -38.30 -44.73
N THR A 84 -10.64 -39.15 -44.46
CA THR A 84 -9.58 -38.99 -43.44
C THR A 84 -8.29 -38.30 -43.94
N ALA A 85 -7.42 -37.92 -42.98
CA ALA A 85 -6.24 -37.06 -43.16
C ALA A 85 -5.02 -37.75 -43.82
N PRO A 86 -4.01 -36.95 -44.24
CA PRO A 86 -2.79 -36.87 -43.41
C PRO A 86 -2.26 -35.44 -43.18
N ALA A 87 -1.18 -35.33 -42.41
CA ALA A 87 -0.45 -34.10 -42.04
C ALA A 87 1.06 -34.28 -42.36
N PRO A 88 1.96 -33.28 -42.14
CA PRO A 88 1.79 -31.83 -42.01
C PRO A 88 2.83 -31.01 -42.84
N HIS A 89 2.45 -29.91 -43.52
CA HIS A 89 3.45 -28.99 -44.11
C HIS A 89 3.12 -27.48 -44.02
N THR A 90 4.09 -26.75 -43.44
CA THR A 90 4.47 -25.34 -43.69
C THR A 90 3.39 -24.25 -43.81
N ALA A 91 3.36 -23.35 -42.82
CA ALA A 91 2.75 -22.02 -42.95
C ALA A 91 3.81 -20.94 -43.28
N PRO A 92 3.47 -19.89 -44.05
CA PRO A 92 4.20 -18.63 -44.05
C PRO A 92 3.69 -17.74 -42.90
N ASN A 93 4.43 -17.69 -41.80
CA ASN A 93 4.13 -16.76 -40.69
C ASN A 93 4.58 -15.33 -41.07
N LEU A 94 3.73 -14.32 -40.89
CA LEU A 94 4.00 -12.92 -41.25
C LEU A 94 4.89 -12.14 -40.25
N ALA A 95 5.31 -12.77 -39.15
CA ALA A 95 6.25 -12.20 -38.17
C ALA A 95 7.53 -11.53 -38.76
N PRO A 96 8.15 -12.00 -39.87
CA PRO A 96 9.34 -11.36 -40.43
C PRO A 96 9.15 -9.91 -40.87
N LEU A 97 7.94 -9.49 -41.26
CA LEU A 97 7.66 -8.10 -41.69
C LEU A 97 7.67 -7.11 -40.51
N LEU A 98 7.19 -7.52 -39.34
CA LEU A 98 7.29 -6.74 -38.10
C LEU A 98 8.73 -6.70 -37.58
N LEU A 99 9.48 -7.80 -37.74
CA LEU A 99 10.91 -7.85 -37.43
C LEU A 99 11.73 -6.91 -38.33
N ALA A 100 11.39 -6.81 -39.62
CA ALA A 100 12.06 -5.91 -40.56
C ALA A 100 11.88 -4.42 -40.20
N ALA A 101 10.69 -4.01 -39.74
CA ALA A 101 10.44 -2.64 -39.29
C ALA A 101 11.31 -2.27 -38.07
N ALA A 102 11.45 -3.18 -37.10
CA ALA A 102 12.34 -3.01 -35.95
C ALA A 102 13.83 -2.92 -36.34
N ILE A 103 14.25 -3.66 -37.37
CA ILE A 103 15.63 -3.65 -37.88
C ILE A 103 15.99 -2.31 -38.55
N VAL A 104 15.06 -1.66 -39.26
CA VAL A 104 15.30 -0.34 -39.87
C VAL A 104 15.40 0.77 -38.82
N GLY A 105 14.55 0.74 -37.79
CA GLY A 105 14.59 1.73 -36.70
C GLY A 105 15.92 1.74 -35.93
N GLY A 106 16.58 0.58 -35.79
CA GLY A 106 17.87 0.48 -35.11
C GLY A 106 19.05 1.11 -35.83
N TYR A 107 18.94 1.47 -37.12
CA TYR A 107 20.09 1.92 -37.92
C TYR A 107 20.56 3.35 -37.61
N PHE A 108 19.69 4.18 -37.00
CA PHE A 108 20.05 5.56 -36.59
C PHE A 108 20.84 5.65 -35.26
N LEU A 109 21.36 4.52 -34.76
CA LEU A 109 22.34 4.47 -33.66
C LEU A 109 23.81 4.57 -34.14
N LEU A 110 24.06 4.84 -35.43
CA LEU A 110 25.39 4.73 -36.06
C LEU A 110 25.81 5.96 -36.89
N SER A 111 25.63 7.17 -36.36
CA SER A 111 26.25 8.38 -36.91
C SER A 111 26.94 9.22 -35.84
N ASP A 112 28.18 8.85 -35.51
CA ASP A 112 29.10 9.74 -34.78
C ASP A 112 29.33 11.02 -35.62
N GLY A 113 28.90 12.16 -35.09
CA GLY A 113 28.99 13.47 -35.75
C GLY A 113 29.62 14.50 -34.83
N THR A 114 30.93 14.70 -34.94
CA THR A 114 31.70 15.55 -34.03
C THR A 114 31.27 17.01 -34.08
N SER A 115 30.55 17.47 -33.06
CA SER A 115 30.49 18.89 -32.70
C SER A 115 30.42 19.02 -31.18
N ASN A 116 31.36 19.77 -30.60
CA ASN A 116 31.48 19.97 -29.16
C ASN A 116 31.08 21.41 -28.82
N PRO A 117 29.81 21.66 -28.45
CA PRO A 117 29.46 22.91 -27.79
C PRO A 117 30.08 22.87 -26.39
N ARG A 118 31.24 23.52 -26.22
CA ARG A 118 31.76 23.88 -24.90
C ARG A 118 30.70 24.73 -24.19
N VAL A 119 29.89 24.10 -23.35
CA VAL A 119 29.10 24.81 -22.34
C VAL A 119 30.10 25.34 -21.32
N VAL A 120 30.57 26.56 -21.57
CA VAL A 120 31.36 27.30 -20.61
C VAL A 120 30.44 27.61 -19.43
N TYR A 121 30.59 26.86 -18.35
CA TYR A 121 30.18 27.35 -17.04
C TYR A 121 31.02 28.60 -16.76
N ASN A 122 30.38 29.76 -16.85
CA ASN A 122 30.92 30.95 -16.20
C ASN A 122 30.79 30.71 -14.69
N ASP A 123 31.92 30.44 -14.03
CA ASP A 123 32.03 30.53 -12.57
C ASP A 123 31.84 32.00 -12.15
N ALA A 124 30.58 32.41 -12.05
CA ALA A 124 30.17 33.65 -11.40
C ALA A 124 29.95 33.36 -9.90
N GLU A 125 30.59 34.15 -9.04
CA GLU A 125 30.68 33.87 -7.61
C GLU A 125 29.31 33.89 -6.91
N GLY A 126 28.97 32.83 -6.18
CA GLY A 126 27.71 32.75 -5.45
C GLY A 126 27.55 31.50 -4.58
N SER A 127 27.86 31.62 -3.29
CA SER A 127 27.46 30.68 -2.23
C SER A 127 27.77 29.18 -2.45
N ARG A 128 29.06 28.80 -2.42
CA ARG A 128 29.41 27.48 -1.87
C ARG A 128 29.17 27.53 -0.35
N SER A 129 28.24 26.74 0.16
CA SER A 129 28.02 26.58 1.60
C SER A 129 29.16 25.75 2.19
N ASP A 130 30.02 26.41 2.98
CA ASP A 130 31.07 25.73 3.74
C ASP A 130 30.44 24.75 4.76
N PRO A 131 30.77 23.44 4.72
CA PRO A 131 30.29 22.47 5.70
C PRO A 131 30.65 22.82 7.14
N VAL A 132 31.79 23.50 7.37
CA VAL A 132 32.23 23.93 8.70
C VAL A 132 31.36 25.07 9.21
N ALA A 133 31.03 26.05 8.36
CA ALA A 133 30.07 27.11 8.70
C ALA A 133 28.68 26.55 9.01
N LEU A 134 28.20 25.56 8.24
CA LEU A 134 26.92 24.90 8.50
C LEU A 134 26.89 24.16 9.85
N ALA A 135 27.99 23.45 10.19
CA ALA A 135 28.14 22.78 11.46
C ALA A 135 28.23 23.77 12.65
N SER A 136 28.96 24.87 12.47
CA SER A 136 29.11 25.92 13.50
C SER A 136 27.79 26.64 13.78
N ALA A 137 27.00 26.93 12.74
CA ALA A 137 25.66 27.50 12.89
C ALA A 137 24.71 26.55 13.65
N TYR A 138 24.84 25.23 13.42
CA TYR A 138 24.08 24.22 14.15
C TYR A 138 24.49 24.11 15.63
N HIS A 139 25.78 24.22 15.93
CA HIS A 139 26.29 24.14 17.29
C HIS A 139 25.83 25.34 18.15
N HIS A 140 25.79 26.54 17.55
CA HIS A 140 25.34 27.76 18.23
C HIS A 140 23.82 27.78 18.53
N ALA A 141 23.03 26.91 17.89
CA ALA A 141 21.59 26.77 18.11
C ALA A 141 21.24 25.80 19.27
N LEU A 142 22.19 25.02 19.76
CA LEU A 142 21.98 23.99 20.80
C LEU A 142 22.73 24.35 22.10
N GLY A 143 22.24 25.39 22.77
CA GLY A 143 22.75 25.81 24.08
C GLY A 143 22.49 24.79 25.18
N GLY A 144 23.42 23.86 25.39
CA GLY A 144 23.35 22.82 26.43
C GLY A 144 24.73 22.43 26.96
N SER A 145 25.14 23.04 28.08
CA SER A 145 26.45 22.80 28.70
C SER A 145 26.49 21.48 29.47
N GLY A 146 26.78 20.38 28.77
CA GLY A 146 27.02 19.05 29.35
C GLY A 146 28.38 18.49 28.94
N SER A 147 29.31 18.38 29.89
CA SER A 147 30.60 17.72 29.63
C SER A 147 30.41 16.20 29.62
N LEU A 148 30.74 15.57 28.50
CA LEU A 148 30.83 14.12 28.35
C LEU A 148 32.24 13.74 27.89
N ALA A 149 32.69 12.56 28.32
CA ALA A 149 34.06 12.10 28.13
C ALA A 149 34.33 11.58 26.70
N ASP A 150 35.60 11.68 26.31
CA ASP A 150 36.23 11.07 25.13
C ASP A 150 35.44 11.12 23.79
N PRO A 151 35.61 12.19 22.99
CA PRO A 151 35.01 12.30 21.66
C PRO A 151 35.42 11.20 20.67
N THR A 152 36.51 10.46 20.94
CA THR A 152 37.15 9.54 19.99
C THR A 152 36.50 8.15 19.94
N ALA A 153 35.60 7.84 20.88
CA ALA A 153 34.88 6.57 20.95
C ALA A 153 33.55 6.54 20.15
N LEU A 154 33.15 7.67 19.54
CA LEU A 154 31.99 7.70 18.65
C LEU A 154 32.31 7.01 17.32
N PHE A 155 31.79 5.78 17.18
CA PHE A 155 31.88 4.93 15.99
C PHE A 155 31.88 5.73 14.68
N THR A 156 32.87 5.48 13.82
CA THR A 156 32.86 5.90 12.42
C THR A 156 31.76 5.15 11.68
N LEU A 157 30.53 5.67 11.75
CA LEU A 157 29.43 5.20 10.91
C LEU A 157 29.89 5.28 9.45
N PRO A 158 29.81 4.18 8.67
CA PRO A 158 30.15 4.23 7.25
C PRO A 158 29.31 5.30 6.54
N SER A 159 29.90 5.99 5.57
CA SER A 159 29.18 7.06 4.84
C SER A 159 27.91 6.51 4.21
N VAL A 160 26.90 7.35 3.98
CA VAL A 160 25.61 6.92 3.40
C VAL A 160 25.81 6.28 2.01
N GLU A 161 26.87 6.64 1.30
CA GLU A 161 27.29 6.02 0.02
C GLU A 161 28.03 4.70 0.20
N THR A 162 28.70 4.49 1.34
CA THR A 162 29.26 3.18 1.73
C THR A 162 28.16 2.24 2.20
N LEU A 163 27.16 2.76 2.93
CA LEU A 163 25.96 2.04 3.32
C LEU A 163 25.14 1.64 2.09
N LEU A 164 24.85 2.58 1.19
CA LEU A 164 24.13 2.33 -0.07
C LEU A 164 25.07 2.33 -1.27
N GLN A 165 26.04 1.40 -1.26
CA GLN A 165 26.72 0.98 -2.48
C GLN A 165 25.70 0.33 -3.41
N LEU A 166 25.18 1.14 -4.34
CA LEU A 166 24.32 0.67 -5.41
C LEU A 166 25.15 -0.14 -6.39
N ASP A 167 25.04 -1.47 -6.32
CA ASP A 167 25.60 -2.36 -7.34
C ASP A 167 24.51 -2.72 -8.36
N PRO A 168 24.60 -2.23 -9.61
CA PRO A 168 23.66 -2.61 -10.66
C PRO A 168 23.75 -4.10 -10.99
N GLN A 169 24.90 -4.76 -10.79
CA GLN A 169 25.12 -6.14 -11.22
C GLN A 169 24.21 -7.11 -10.48
N ILE A 170 23.99 -6.92 -9.17
CA ILE A 170 23.03 -7.70 -8.36
C ILE A 170 21.62 -7.69 -9.00
N ALA A 171 21.20 -6.55 -9.55
CA ALA A 171 19.90 -6.42 -10.23
C ALA A 171 19.88 -6.94 -11.67
N MET A 172 21.04 -7.06 -12.32
CA MET A 172 21.17 -7.60 -13.68
C MET A 172 21.28 -9.12 -13.67
N ASP A 173 21.99 -9.70 -12.70
CA ASP A 173 22.24 -11.13 -12.58
C ASP A 173 20.95 -11.94 -12.30
N THR A 174 19.97 -11.31 -11.65
CA THR A 174 18.62 -11.88 -11.43
C THR A 174 17.76 -11.95 -12.70
N LYS A 175 18.19 -11.34 -13.82
CA LYS A 175 17.42 -11.23 -15.07
C LYS A 175 18.04 -12.02 -16.21
N SER A 176 17.22 -12.65 -17.04
CA SER A 176 17.64 -13.26 -18.31
C SER A 176 18.06 -12.21 -19.34
N THR A 177 18.88 -12.61 -20.33
CA THR A 177 19.28 -11.70 -21.43
C THR A 177 18.07 -11.19 -22.22
N SER A 178 17.01 -12.00 -22.32
CA SER A 178 15.71 -11.65 -22.89
C SER A 178 15.00 -10.55 -22.10
N GLU A 179 14.93 -10.65 -20.77
CA GLU A 179 14.32 -9.61 -19.91
C GLU A 179 15.12 -8.29 -19.99
N LEU A 180 16.45 -8.35 -20.12
CA LEU A 180 17.28 -7.14 -20.34
C LEU A 180 17.00 -6.48 -21.70
N LEU A 181 16.82 -7.25 -22.77
CA LEU A 181 16.45 -6.74 -24.09
C LEU A 181 15.03 -6.14 -24.11
N VAL A 182 14.07 -6.78 -23.44
CA VAL A 182 12.71 -6.24 -23.27
C VAL A 182 12.74 -4.96 -22.44
N SER A 183 13.48 -4.93 -21.34
CA SER A 183 13.64 -3.71 -20.51
C SER A 183 14.24 -2.56 -21.32
N MET A 184 15.27 -2.83 -22.12
CA MET A 184 15.87 -1.86 -23.04
C MET A 184 14.84 -1.28 -24.02
N LEU A 185 14.05 -2.14 -24.67
CA LEU A 185 13.00 -1.73 -25.60
C LEU A 185 11.90 -0.89 -24.91
N VAL A 186 11.46 -1.29 -23.72
CA VAL A 186 10.45 -0.56 -22.94
C VAL A 186 10.96 0.82 -22.56
N TYR A 187 12.16 0.96 -21.99
CA TYR A 187 12.72 2.29 -21.67
C TYR A 187 12.98 3.17 -22.90
N GLN A 188 13.42 2.59 -24.03
CA GLN A 188 13.55 3.33 -25.29
C GLN A 188 12.19 3.84 -25.80
N THR A 189 11.13 3.04 -25.66
CA THR A 189 9.78 3.39 -26.10
C THR A 189 9.12 4.40 -25.14
N CYS A 190 9.36 4.29 -23.83
CA CYS A 190 8.94 5.29 -22.84
C CYS A 190 9.61 6.65 -23.07
N ALA A 191 10.84 6.71 -23.58
CA ALA A 191 11.52 7.97 -23.88
C ALA A 191 10.93 8.73 -25.10
N LEU A 192 9.86 8.23 -25.73
CA LEU A 192 9.16 8.87 -26.83
C LEU A 192 7.86 9.53 -26.33
N ASP A 193 7.96 10.75 -25.79
CA ASP A 193 6.81 11.47 -25.20
C ASP A 193 5.58 11.55 -26.12
N SER A 194 5.78 11.69 -27.43
CA SER A 194 4.66 11.70 -28.39
C SER A 194 3.86 10.39 -28.39
N LEU A 195 4.54 9.25 -28.20
CA LEU A 195 3.92 7.93 -28.17
C LEU A 195 3.26 7.63 -26.82
N THR A 196 3.89 8.00 -25.70
CA THR A 196 3.34 7.77 -24.36
C THR A 196 2.11 8.63 -24.06
N ASN A 197 2.08 9.88 -24.54
CA ASN A 197 0.93 10.77 -24.37
C ASN A 197 -0.28 10.38 -25.23
N HIS A 198 -0.08 9.80 -26.43
CA HIS A 198 -1.17 9.39 -27.33
C HIS A 198 -1.47 7.88 -27.32
N ALA A 199 -0.89 7.12 -26.38
CA ALA A 199 -1.00 5.65 -26.33
C ALA A 199 -2.46 5.15 -26.34
N ALA A 200 -3.36 5.81 -25.60
CA ALA A 200 -4.78 5.45 -25.56
C ALA A 200 -5.50 5.65 -26.92
N ASP A 201 -5.15 6.71 -27.65
CA ASP A 201 -5.76 7.01 -28.95
C ASP A 201 -5.16 6.17 -30.09
N LEU A 202 -3.87 5.81 -29.97
CA LEU A 202 -3.25 4.81 -30.85
C LEU A 202 -3.90 3.43 -30.66
N LEU A 203 -4.19 3.01 -29.44
CA LEU A 203 -4.94 1.77 -29.16
C LEU A 203 -6.34 1.82 -29.81
N ARG A 204 -7.11 2.87 -29.55
CA ARG A 204 -8.43 3.10 -30.17
C ARG A 204 -8.39 3.08 -31.70
N LEU A 205 -7.30 3.58 -32.31
CA LEU A 205 -7.10 3.53 -33.76
C LEU A 205 -6.80 2.10 -34.25
N LEU A 206 -5.98 1.35 -33.51
CA LEU A 206 -5.65 -0.05 -33.83
C LEU A 206 -6.84 -0.99 -33.63
N ASP A 207 -7.70 -0.74 -32.64
CA ASP A 207 -8.99 -1.42 -32.48
C ASP A 207 -9.92 -1.18 -33.68
N ARG A 208 -10.09 0.09 -34.10
CA ARG A 208 -10.86 0.47 -35.30
C ARG A 208 -10.28 -0.12 -36.60
N ALA A 209 -8.97 -0.38 -36.64
CA ALA A 209 -8.28 -1.02 -37.75
C ALA A 209 -8.25 -2.56 -37.66
N HIS A 210 -8.84 -3.16 -36.61
CA HIS A 210 -8.78 -4.59 -36.29
C HIS A 210 -7.34 -5.16 -36.13
N LEU A 211 -6.37 -4.29 -35.86
CA LEU A 211 -4.96 -4.64 -35.61
C LEU A 211 -4.65 -4.87 -34.12
N SER A 212 -5.62 -4.64 -33.23
CA SER A 212 -5.42 -4.77 -31.79
C SER A 212 -4.95 -6.14 -31.29
N PRO A 213 -5.24 -7.31 -31.90
CA PRO A 213 -4.62 -8.58 -31.49
C PRO A 213 -3.08 -8.55 -31.58
N ALA A 214 -2.51 -7.86 -32.57
CA ALA A 214 -1.07 -7.68 -32.68
C ALA A 214 -0.53 -6.65 -31.67
N ALA A 215 -1.29 -5.59 -31.39
CA ALA A 215 -0.93 -4.59 -30.39
C ALA A 215 -0.92 -5.17 -28.97
N TYR A 216 -1.98 -5.88 -28.57
CA TYR A 216 -2.06 -6.58 -27.29
C TYR A 216 -1.01 -7.69 -27.19
N TRP A 217 -0.69 -8.43 -28.26
CA TRP A 217 0.43 -9.38 -28.26
C TRP A 217 1.76 -8.68 -27.96
N PHE A 218 2.03 -7.53 -28.60
CA PHE A 218 3.25 -6.76 -28.39
C PHE A 218 3.33 -6.22 -26.95
N ILE A 219 2.25 -5.62 -26.44
CA ILE A 219 2.17 -5.08 -25.08
C ILE A 219 2.35 -6.19 -24.04
N ARG A 220 1.66 -7.33 -24.20
CA ARG A 220 1.79 -8.53 -23.36
C ARG A 220 3.23 -9.04 -23.30
N ARG A 221 3.94 -9.01 -24.44
CA ARG A 221 5.34 -9.46 -24.56
C ARG A 221 6.40 -8.41 -24.18
N THR A 222 6.01 -7.17 -23.88
CA THR A 222 6.94 -6.08 -23.57
C THR A 222 6.58 -5.34 -22.28
N PHE A 223 5.72 -4.32 -22.35
CA PHE A 223 5.31 -3.47 -21.23
C PHE A 223 4.72 -4.28 -20.07
N PHE A 224 3.82 -5.21 -20.35
CA PHE A 224 3.19 -6.04 -19.33
C PHE A 224 4.22 -6.95 -18.64
N ALA A 225 5.01 -7.70 -19.41
CA ALA A 225 6.05 -8.58 -18.89
C ALA A 225 7.19 -7.86 -18.14
N HIS A 226 7.27 -6.53 -18.23
CA HIS A 226 8.26 -5.70 -17.53
C HIS A 226 7.70 -5.04 -16.27
N PHE A 227 6.45 -4.56 -16.29
CA PHE A 227 5.82 -3.81 -15.18
C PHE A 227 4.83 -4.63 -14.34
N CYS A 228 4.42 -5.83 -14.77
CA CYS A 228 3.41 -6.67 -14.13
C CYS A 228 3.96 -8.06 -13.79
N GLY A 229 3.43 -8.69 -12.73
CA GLY A 229 3.91 -9.99 -12.23
C GLY A 229 3.34 -11.22 -12.94
N GLY A 230 2.20 -11.07 -13.63
CA GLY A 230 1.47 -12.13 -14.32
C GLY A 230 0.02 -11.72 -14.62
N GLU A 231 -0.68 -12.47 -15.46
CA GLU A 231 -2.14 -12.36 -15.65
C GLU A 231 -2.89 -13.22 -14.63
N THR A 232 -2.32 -14.34 -14.23
CA THR A 232 -2.95 -15.29 -13.29
C THR A 232 -2.32 -15.25 -11.90
N HIS A 233 -3.01 -15.89 -10.96
CA HIS A 233 -2.59 -16.04 -9.56
C HIS A 233 -1.36 -16.95 -9.41
N GLU A 234 -1.18 -17.87 -10.35
CA GLU A 234 -0.09 -18.83 -10.44
C GLU A 234 1.15 -18.15 -11.04
N GLU A 235 1.00 -17.36 -12.11
CA GLU A 235 2.10 -16.60 -12.72
C GLU A 235 2.69 -15.55 -11.77
N VAL A 236 1.85 -14.86 -10.98
CA VAL A 236 2.35 -13.87 -10.00
C VAL A 236 3.10 -14.53 -8.84
N VAL A 237 2.71 -15.75 -8.42
CA VAL A 237 3.43 -16.53 -7.41
C VAL A 237 4.88 -16.81 -7.82
N ASP A 238 5.14 -17.18 -9.09
CA ASP A 238 6.50 -17.38 -9.58
C ASP A 238 7.33 -16.08 -9.51
N THR A 239 6.72 -14.94 -9.81
CA THR A 239 7.37 -13.62 -9.63
C THR A 239 7.63 -13.30 -8.15
N MET A 240 6.71 -13.61 -7.24
CA MET A 240 6.95 -13.47 -5.78
C MET A 240 8.11 -14.35 -5.30
N GLN A 241 8.24 -15.58 -5.83
CA GLN A 241 9.36 -16.47 -5.48
C GLN A 241 10.70 -15.93 -5.96
N ARG A 242 10.81 -15.46 -7.21
CA ARG A 242 12.05 -14.86 -7.75
C ARG A 242 12.54 -13.68 -6.90
N LEU A 243 11.64 -12.80 -6.49
CA LEU A 243 11.95 -11.67 -5.62
C LEU A 243 12.41 -12.14 -4.23
N ARG A 244 11.71 -13.11 -3.64
CA ARG A 244 12.04 -13.65 -2.31
C ARG A 244 13.43 -14.31 -2.26
N HIS A 245 13.85 -14.99 -3.33
CA HIS A 245 15.22 -15.53 -3.43
C HIS A 245 16.31 -14.45 -3.42
N SER A 246 15.95 -13.21 -3.73
CA SER A 246 16.85 -12.03 -3.73
C SER A 246 16.65 -11.13 -2.51
N SER A 247 16.05 -11.65 -1.43
CA SER A 247 15.68 -10.91 -0.21
C SER A 247 14.70 -9.74 -0.41
N VAL A 248 13.96 -9.70 -1.53
CA VAL A 248 12.93 -8.69 -1.82
C VAL A 248 11.54 -9.26 -1.55
N GLY A 249 10.72 -8.52 -0.79
CA GLY A 249 9.32 -8.88 -0.53
C GLY A 249 8.37 -8.51 -1.66
N ALA A 250 7.16 -9.06 -1.62
CA ALA A 250 6.07 -8.73 -2.54
C ALA A 250 5.02 -7.83 -1.87
N MET A 251 4.50 -6.88 -2.64
CA MET A 251 3.24 -6.18 -2.40
C MET A 251 2.36 -6.41 -3.63
N LEU A 252 1.39 -7.32 -3.55
CA LEU A 252 0.52 -7.61 -4.69
C LEU A 252 -0.51 -6.51 -4.88
N ASP A 253 -0.65 -6.02 -6.11
CA ASP A 253 -1.72 -5.14 -6.55
C ASP A 253 -2.59 -5.89 -7.55
N LEU A 254 -3.82 -6.20 -7.14
CA LEU A 254 -4.83 -6.70 -8.06
C LEU A 254 -5.27 -5.52 -8.92
N ALA A 255 -4.95 -5.56 -10.22
CA ALA A 255 -5.01 -4.41 -11.13
C ALA A 255 -6.44 -4.02 -11.59
N ILE A 256 -7.42 -4.10 -10.69
CA ILE A 256 -8.77 -3.59 -10.89
C ILE A 256 -8.77 -2.09 -10.60
N GLU A 257 -9.04 -1.30 -11.64
CA GLU A 257 -9.39 0.11 -11.52
C GLU A 257 -10.90 0.31 -11.75
N VAL A 258 -11.47 1.34 -11.14
CA VAL A 258 -12.91 1.63 -11.25
C VAL A 258 -13.15 2.70 -12.30
N ASP A 259 -13.53 2.27 -13.51
CA ASP A 259 -13.95 3.17 -14.58
C ASP A 259 -15.31 3.79 -14.23
N LEU A 260 -15.25 5.03 -13.72
CA LEU A 260 -16.41 5.79 -13.26
C LEU A 260 -17.45 6.02 -14.37
N ASP A 261 -16.97 6.14 -15.61
CA ASP A 261 -17.76 6.42 -16.81
C ASP A 261 -18.72 5.28 -17.18
N GLU A 262 -18.45 4.03 -16.77
CA GLU A 262 -19.33 2.88 -17.03
C GLU A 262 -20.74 3.05 -16.40
N SER A 263 -20.87 3.90 -15.39
CA SER A 263 -22.15 4.18 -14.74
C SER A 263 -23.02 5.23 -15.45
N GLY A 264 -22.49 5.94 -16.44
CA GLY A 264 -23.13 7.10 -17.07
C GLY A 264 -24.36 6.82 -17.94
N ASN A 265 -24.81 5.57 -18.05
CA ASN A 265 -25.82 5.13 -19.02
C ASN A 265 -27.05 4.44 -18.39
N GLN A 266 -27.19 4.46 -17.05
CA GLN A 266 -28.35 3.90 -16.34
C GLN A 266 -29.27 5.02 -15.83
N SER A 267 -30.59 4.86 -16.02
CA SER A 267 -31.60 5.88 -15.71
C SER A 267 -32.21 5.78 -14.31
N ASP A 268 -31.99 4.68 -13.57
CA ASP A 268 -32.34 4.52 -12.15
C ASP A 268 -31.07 4.55 -11.28
N GLU A 269 -30.94 5.55 -10.40
CA GLU A 269 -29.85 5.63 -9.40
C GLU A 269 -29.80 4.36 -8.54
N ARG A 270 -30.96 3.75 -8.24
CA ARG A 270 -31.02 2.54 -7.41
C ARG A 270 -30.60 1.28 -8.15
N GLU A 271 -30.75 1.23 -9.48
CA GLU A 271 -30.21 0.13 -10.29
C GLU A 271 -28.70 0.21 -10.39
N ALA A 272 -28.16 1.40 -10.69
CA ALA A 272 -26.73 1.66 -10.70
C ALA A 272 -26.09 1.34 -9.33
N ARG A 273 -26.75 1.72 -8.23
CA ARG A 273 -26.32 1.41 -6.85
C ARG A 273 -26.28 -0.10 -6.57
N ARG A 274 -27.28 -0.86 -7.03
CA ARG A 274 -27.31 -2.33 -6.89
C ARG A 274 -26.16 -2.97 -7.69
N ALA A 275 -25.97 -2.56 -8.94
CA ALA A 275 -24.90 -3.05 -9.80
C ALA A 275 -23.50 -2.75 -9.23
N TRP A 276 -23.27 -1.53 -8.72
CA TRP A 276 -22.01 -1.17 -8.06
C TRP A 276 -21.75 -1.99 -6.80
N ASN A 277 -22.76 -2.23 -5.96
CA ASN A 277 -22.60 -3.10 -4.78
C ASN A 277 -22.26 -4.54 -5.18
N GLN A 278 -22.92 -5.10 -6.19
CA GLN A 278 -22.62 -6.44 -6.67
C GLN A 278 -21.18 -6.54 -7.21
N ARG A 279 -20.70 -5.54 -7.96
CA ARG A 279 -19.30 -5.46 -8.39
C ARG A 279 -18.35 -5.36 -7.19
N ALA A 280 -18.70 -4.56 -6.18
CA ALA A 280 -17.90 -4.40 -4.97
C ALA A 280 -17.81 -5.69 -4.13
N ASP A 281 -18.85 -6.52 -4.11
CA ASP A 281 -18.81 -7.85 -3.49
C ASP A 281 -17.86 -8.78 -4.28
N THR A 282 -17.98 -8.87 -5.61
CA THR A 282 -17.04 -9.64 -6.46
C THR A 282 -15.59 -9.18 -6.30
N THR A 283 -15.33 -7.87 -6.31
CA THR A 283 -13.98 -7.32 -6.10
C THR A 283 -13.45 -7.65 -4.71
N ALA A 284 -14.30 -7.69 -3.68
CA ALA A 284 -13.90 -8.11 -2.33
C ALA A 284 -13.54 -9.61 -2.28
N GLU A 285 -14.19 -10.48 -3.06
CA GLU A 285 -13.78 -11.89 -3.22
C GLU A 285 -12.42 -12.02 -3.92
N LEU A 286 -12.16 -11.21 -4.95
CA LEU A 286 -10.88 -11.20 -5.64
C LEU A 286 -9.74 -10.63 -4.75
N PHE A 287 -10.01 -9.62 -3.92
CA PHE A 287 -9.08 -9.16 -2.90
C PHE A 287 -8.84 -10.23 -1.81
N GLN A 288 -9.85 -11.01 -1.39
CA GLN A 288 -9.64 -12.16 -0.50
C GLN A 288 -8.71 -13.20 -1.12
N LYS A 289 -8.86 -13.51 -2.41
CA LYS A 289 -7.92 -14.37 -3.15
C LYS A 289 -6.51 -13.76 -3.19
N CYS A 290 -6.37 -12.46 -3.46
CA CYS A 290 -5.09 -11.73 -3.43
C CYS A 290 -4.38 -11.85 -2.06
N ILE A 291 -5.12 -11.65 -0.97
CA ILE A 291 -4.63 -11.82 0.41
C ILE A 291 -4.20 -13.26 0.67
N SER A 292 -4.96 -14.25 0.19
CA SER A 292 -4.60 -15.67 0.31
C SER A 292 -3.27 -16.01 -0.38
N THR A 293 -2.98 -15.42 -1.56
CA THR A 293 -1.63 -15.51 -2.20
C THR A 293 -0.55 -14.99 -1.27
N CYS A 294 -0.78 -13.83 -0.65
CA CYS A 294 0.21 -13.20 0.22
C CYS A 294 0.42 -14.01 1.51
N GLY A 295 -0.61 -14.69 2.03
CA GLY A 295 -0.51 -15.59 3.18
C GLY A 295 0.40 -16.78 2.93
N ALA A 296 0.38 -17.35 1.72
CA ALA A 296 1.32 -18.41 1.31
C ALA A 296 2.78 -17.91 1.17
N HIS A 297 3.00 -16.60 1.15
CA HIS A 297 4.32 -15.97 1.01
C HIS A 297 4.62 -15.01 2.19
N PRO A 298 4.95 -15.55 3.39
CA PRO A 298 5.00 -14.79 4.63
C PRO A 298 5.79 -13.48 4.59
N GLY A 299 5.21 -12.43 5.18
CA GLY A 299 5.79 -11.08 5.25
C GLY A 299 5.45 -10.19 4.05
N SER A 300 4.68 -10.68 3.08
CA SER A 300 4.15 -9.92 1.93
C SER A 300 3.05 -8.93 2.34
N PHE A 301 2.77 -7.99 1.44
CA PHE A 301 1.62 -7.09 1.49
C PHE A 301 0.61 -7.41 0.39
N ALA A 302 -0.65 -7.04 0.61
CA ALA A 302 -1.64 -6.83 -0.45
C ALA A 302 -2.01 -5.33 -0.51
N ALA A 303 -2.12 -4.78 -1.71
CA ALA A 303 -2.68 -3.46 -1.94
C ALA A 303 -4.21 -3.58 -2.11
N VAL A 304 -4.96 -2.64 -1.52
CA VAL A 304 -6.43 -2.59 -1.58
C VAL A 304 -6.86 -1.19 -1.94
N LYS A 305 -7.71 -1.06 -2.97
CA LYS A 305 -8.32 0.20 -3.41
C LYS A 305 -9.76 0.23 -2.91
N VAL A 306 -10.13 1.26 -2.16
CA VAL A 306 -11.44 1.31 -1.47
C VAL A 306 -12.56 1.65 -2.46
N THR A 307 -12.25 2.34 -3.57
CA THR A 307 -13.18 2.45 -4.71
C THR A 307 -13.64 1.09 -5.22
N GLY A 308 -12.77 0.08 -5.21
CA GLY A 308 -13.09 -1.27 -5.68
C GLY A 308 -14.13 -2.02 -4.83
N ILE A 309 -14.31 -1.64 -3.56
CA ILE A 309 -15.24 -2.30 -2.61
C ILE A 309 -16.37 -1.38 -2.11
N SER A 310 -16.52 -0.20 -2.70
CA SER A 310 -17.51 0.83 -2.37
C SER A 310 -18.24 1.31 -3.62
N THR A 311 -19.36 1.99 -3.47
CA THR A 311 -19.93 2.77 -4.58
C THR A 311 -19.18 4.11 -4.71
N PRO A 312 -18.77 4.56 -5.91
CA PRO A 312 -18.02 5.81 -6.07
C PRO A 312 -18.82 7.05 -5.63
N GLN A 313 -20.14 7.03 -5.81
CA GLN A 313 -21.06 8.10 -5.44
C GLN A 313 -21.07 8.32 -3.92
N LEU A 314 -21.06 7.24 -3.12
CA LEU A 314 -20.90 7.33 -1.67
C LEU A 314 -19.56 7.97 -1.29
N LEU A 315 -18.45 7.49 -1.88
CA LEU A 315 -17.12 8.02 -1.55
C LEU A 315 -17.00 9.51 -1.87
N GLN A 316 -17.60 9.98 -2.97
CA GLN A 316 -17.69 11.40 -3.30
C GLN A 316 -18.53 12.20 -2.30
N ARG A 317 -19.74 11.74 -1.95
CA ARG A 317 -20.59 12.45 -0.99
C ARG A 317 -19.94 12.52 0.40
N LEU A 318 -19.46 11.39 0.93
CA LEU A 318 -18.79 11.32 2.22
C LEU A 318 -17.48 12.13 2.25
N SER A 319 -16.72 12.17 1.15
CA SER A 319 -15.53 13.02 1.04
C SER A 319 -15.88 14.50 1.00
N SER A 320 -16.91 14.89 0.24
CA SER A 320 -17.40 16.28 0.22
C SER A 320 -17.87 16.74 1.61
N LEU A 321 -18.49 15.83 2.37
CA LEU A 321 -18.97 16.07 3.72
C LEU A 321 -17.82 16.22 4.72
N LYS A 322 -16.81 15.32 4.72
CA LYS A 322 -15.62 15.47 5.57
C LYS A 322 -14.78 16.69 5.20
N TYR A 323 -14.73 17.07 3.92
CA TYR A 323 -14.12 18.33 3.51
C TYR A 323 -14.92 19.54 4.04
N GLY A 324 -16.26 19.49 3.94
CA GLY A 324 -17.17 20.45 4.54
C GLY A 324 -16.94 20.61 6.04
N LEU A 325 -16.79 19.51 6.78
CA LEU A 325 -16.46 19.51 8.21
C LEU A 325 -15.15 20.26 8.53
N ARG A 326 -14.07 20.08 7.75
CA ARG A 326 -12.80 20.81 7.95
C ARG A 326 -12.96 22.30 7.70
N GLN A 327 -13.77 22.69 6.72
CA GLN A 327 -14.09 24.10 6.45
C GLN A 327 -14.99 24.71 7.53
N LEU A 328 -16.01 23.99 8.01
CA LEU A 328 -16.88 24.45 9.10
C LEU A 328 -16.09 24.65 10.41
N PHE A 329 -15.13 23.76 10.71
CA PHE A 329 -14.21 23.92 11.83
C PHE A 329 -13.39 25.21 11.69
N ALA A 330 -12.75 25.43 10.54
CA ALA A 330 -11.92 26.61 10.28
C ALA A 330 -12.71 27.93 10.17
N GLU A 331 -14.03 27.88 9.94
CA GLU A 331 -14.93 29.05 10.02
C GLU A 331 -15.44 29.33 11.45
N ALA A 332 -15.28 28.38 12.37
CA ALA A 332 -15.72 28.47 13.75
C ALA A 332 -14.58 28.79 14.74
N ASP A 333 -13.36 28.33 14.45
CA ASP A 333 -12.09 28.77 15.04
C ASP A 333 -11.82 30.23 14.62
N ARG A 334 -12.18 31.19 15.49
CA ARG A 334 -12.19 32.63 15.17
C ARG A 334 -10.98 33.40 15.68
N ASP A 335 -10.32 32.92 16.72
CA ASP A 335 -9.08 33.50 17.24
C ASP A 335 -7.83 32.82 16.64
N GLY A 336 -7.98 31.66 16.00
CA GLY A 336 -6.92 30.95 15.29
C GLY A 336 -6.06 30.06 16.19
N ASP A 337 -6.56 29.64 17.36
CA ASP A 337 -5.84 28.76 18.29
C ASP A 337 -5.79 27.29 17.81
N GLY A 338 -6.55 26.94 16.77
CA GLY A 338 -6.63 25.59 16.20
C GLY A 338 -7.69 24.70 16.87
N ARG A 339 -8.60 25.28 17.66
CA ARG A 339 -9.59 24.56 18.47
C ARG A 339 -10.95 25.27 18.50
N LEU A 340 -11.95 24.58 19.03
CA LEU A 340 -13.32 25.10 19.23
C LEU A 340 -13.73 25.03 20.69
N THR A 341 -14.30 26.10 21.23
CA THR A 341 -15.10 26.06 22.47
C THR A 341 -16.38 25.23 22.29
N PHE A 342 -17.10 24.97 23.39
CA PHE A 342 -18.43 24.33 23.32
C PHE A 342 -19.43 25.14 22.47
N GLU A 343 -19.37 26.48 22.50
CA GLU A 343 -20.28 27.33 21.72
C GLU A 343 -19.98 27.27 20.22
N GLU A 344 -18.70 27.27 19.84
CA GLU A 344 -18.27 27.15 18.45
C GLU A 344 -18.51 25.75 17.90
N PHE A 345 -18.26 24.71 18.70
CA PHE A 345 -18.65 23.33 18.40
C PHE A 345 -20.15 23.22 18.12
N HIS A 346 -21.01 23.78 19.00
CA HIS A 346 -22.44 23.85 18.76
C HIS A 346 -22.79 24.69 17.52
N GLY A 347 -22.03 25.75 17.22
CA GLY A 347 -22.12 26.54 15.99
C GLY A 347 -21.85 25.74 14.73
N VAL A 348 -20.89 24.82 14.75
CA VAL A 348 -20.61 23.87 13.67
C VAL A 348 -21.76 22.86 13.53
N LEU A 349 -22.17 22.21 14.63
CA LEU A 349 -23.22 21.18 14.58
C LEU A 349 -24.53 21.72 14.00
N ARG A 350 -24.93 22.96 14.34
CA ARG A 350 -26.13 23.64 13.81
C ARG A 350 -26.16 23.80 12.28
N ARG A 351 -25.03 23.60 11.59
CA ARG A 351 -24.89 23.69 10.13
C ARG A 351 -24.86 22.33 9.43
N LEU A 352 -24.93 21.22 10.18
CA LEU A 352 -24.89 19.86 9.64
C LEU A 352 -26.29 19.35 9.24
N PRO A 353 -26.40 18.43 8.25
CA PRO A 353 -27.68 18.10 7.62
C PRO A 353 -28.82 17.63 8.53
N GLY A 354 -28.51 16.79 9.52
CA GLY A 354 -29.48 16.19 10.42
C GLY A 354 -29.69 16.94 11.73
N PHE A 355 -29.10 18.12 11.89
CA PHE A 355 -29.24 18.90 13.13
C PHE A 355 -30.63 19.53 13.23
N ASN A 356 -31.43 19.08 14.20
CA ASN A 356 -32.83 19.50 14.32
C ASN A 356 -32.96 20.93 14.89
N GLN A 357 -33.05 21.92 14.01
CA GLN A 357 -33.26 23.32 14.38
C GLN A 357 -34.67 23.61 14.95
N GLN A 358 -35.61 22.65 14.91
CA GLN A 358 -36.96 22.80 15.46
C GLN A 358 -37.12 22.23 16.88
N ASP A 359 -36.26 21.30 17.29
CA ASP A 359 -36.16 20.81 18.68
C ASP A 359 -34.81 21.18 19.31
N GLU A 360 -34.78 22.40 19.85
CA GLU A 360 -33.63 22.93 20.60
C GLU A 360 -33.24 22.06 21.81
N ARG A 361 -34.18 21.28 22.40
CA ARG A 361 -33.86 20.42 23.55
C ARG A 361 -33.13 19.17 23.12
N ALA A 362 -33.62 18.47 22.09
CA ALA A 362 -32.94 17.31 21.52
C ALA A 362 -31.56 17.69 20.96
N SER A 363 -31.48 18.83 20.26
CA SER A 363 -30.23 19.34 19.68
C SER A 363 -29.18 19.76 20.73
N ASN A 364 -29.59 20.44 21.81
CA ASN A 364 -28.69 20.72 22.93
C ASN A 364 -28.28 19.44 23.69
N ALA A 365 -29.17 18.44 23.79
CA ALA A 365 -28.85 17.15 24.40
C ALA A 365 -27.80 16.38 23.59
N LEU A 366 -27.96 16.25 22.27
CA LEU A 366 -26.99 15.61 21.37
C LEU A 366 -25.63 16.33 21.41
N THR A 367 -25.62 17.66 21.33
CA THR A 367 -24.39 18.46 21.46
C THR A 367 -23.69 18.21 22.80
N SER A 368 -24.46 18.14 23.89
CA SER A 368 -23.94 17.83 25.22
C SER A 368 -23.45 16.39 25.37
N GLU A 369 -24.03 15.44 24.66
CA GLU A 369 -23.61 14.03 24.63
C GLU A 369 -22.28 13.88 23.90
N LEU A 370 -22.18 14.45 22.69
CA LEU A 370 -20.96 14.44 21.88
C LEU A 370 -19.79 15.11 22.61
N TRP A 371 -20.00 16.27 23.23
CA TRP A 371 -18.96 16.92 24.03
C TRP A 371 -18.55 16.10 25.26
N LYS A 372 -19.48 15.40 25.92
CA LYS A 372 -19.16 14.49 27.04
C LYS A 372 -18.38 13.27 26.56
N ALA A 373 -18.70 12.69 25.41
CA ALA A 373 -17.95 11.59 24.82
C ALA A 373 -16.51 12.01 24.51
N ALA A 374 -16.32 13.19 23.88
CA ALA A 374 -15.01 13.75 23.62
C ALA A 374 -14.22 14.08 24.91
N ALA A 375 -14.91 14.58 25.94
CA ALA A 375 -14.30 14.86 27.24
C ALA A 375 -13.87 13.57 27.95
N GLN A 376 -14.65 12.49 27.86
CA GLN A 376 -14.30 11.18 28.40
C GLN A 376 -13.08 10.57 27.67
N ALA A 377 -13.03 10.69 26.35
CA ALA A 377 -11.86 10.29 25.56
C ALA A 377 -10.58 11.06 25.96
N ASN A 378 -10.72 12.31 26.39
CA ASN A 378 -9.64 13.17 26.89
C ASN A 378 -9.47 13.16 28.42
N GLY A 379 -9.87 12.08 29.11
CA GLY A 379 -9.58 11.90 30.53
C GLY A 379 -10.52 12.61 31.51
N GLY A 380 -11.56 13.29 31.03
CA GLY A 380 -12.78 13.62 31.78
C GLY A 380 -13.20 15.08 31.80
N THR A 381 -12.32 16.04 31.53
CA THR A 381 -12.64 17.48 31.48
C THR A 381 -12.04 18.11 30.25
N LEU A 382 -12.87 18.83 29.48
CA LEU A 382 -12.54 19.38 28.18
C LEU A 382 -13.09 20.81 28.07
N THR A 383 -12.21 21.76 27.73
CA THR A 383 -12.57 23.16 27.48
C THR A 383 -12.67 23.47 25.98
N HIS A 384 -11.81 22.85 25.17
CA HIS A 384 -11.69 23.08 23.73
C HIS A 384 -11.46 21.76 22.98
N LEU A 385 -11.97 21.67 21.75
CA LEU A 385 -11.73 20.56 20.80
C LEU A 385 -10.76 21.00 19.71
N ASP A 386 -9.60 20.35 19.56
CA ASP A 386 -8.81 20.48 18.33
C ASP A 386 -9.45 19.70 17.16
N TRP A 387 -8.91 19.87 15.94
CA TRP A 387 -9.43 19.19 14.76
C TRP A 387 -9.51 17.66 14.92
N VAL A 388 -8.49 17.05 15.54
CA VAL A 388 -8.38 15.59 15.63
C VAL A 388 -9.52 15.06 16.51
N ASP A 389 -9.78 15.67 17.66
CA ASP A 389 -10.88 15.24 18.52
C ASP A 389 -12.25 15.64 17.97
N PHE A 390 -12.34 16.75 17.23
CA PHE A 390 -13.56 17.11 16.52
C PHE A 390 -13.95 16.05 15.47
N ASP A 391 -13.05 15.67 14.56
CA ASP A 391 -13.33 14.68 13.49
C ASP A 391 -13.50 13.25 14.03
N ARG A 392 -12.92 12.93 15.20
CA ARG A 392 -13.21 11.68 15.94
C ARG A 392 -14.62 11.69 16.53
N THR A 393 -15.02 12.80 17.14
CA THR A 393 -16.34 12.97 17.79
C THR A 393 -17.47 13.03 16.77
N VAL A 394 -17.25 13.74 15.67
CA VAL A 394 -18.19 13.99 14.56
C VAL A 394 -17.87 13.05 13.38
N SER A 395 -17.66 11.76 13.68
CA SER A 395 -17.39 10.72 12.69
C SER A 395 -18.67 9.93 12.32
N ILE A 396 -18.83 9.55 11.05
CA ILE A 396 -19.94 8.69 10.59
C ILE A 396 -19.96 7.31 11.27
N SER A 397 -18.79 6.84 11.72
CA SER A 397 -18.61 5.57 12.45
C SER A 397 -19.00 5.67 13.93
N HIS A 398 -19.24 6.88 14.45
CA HIS A 398 -19.67 7.12 15.83
C HIS A 398 -21.21 7.22 15.88
N PRO A 399 -21.95 6.25 16.46
CA PRO A 399 -23.40 6.16 16.28
C PRO A 399 -24.21 7.40 16.69
N PRO A 400 -23.91 8.12 17.79
CA PRO A 400 -24.62 9.37 18.12
C PRO A 400 -24.39 10.48 17.08
N ALA A 401 -23.19 10.55 16.48
CA ALA A 401 -22.86 11.56 15.48
C ALA A 401 -23.41 11.21 14.09
N ARG A 402 -23.62 9.93 13.77
CA ARG A 402 -24.09 9.46 12.45
C ARG A 402 -25.39 10.14 12.00
N ALA A 403 -26.30 10.44 12.93
CA ALA A 403 -27.55 11.14 12.68
C ALA A 403 -27.36 12.62 12.24
N LEU A 404 -26.19 13.24 12.44
CA LEU A 404 -25.91 14.60 11.98
C LEU A 404 -25.79 14.71 10.45
N PHE A 405 -25.59 13.59 9.75
CA PHE A 405 -25.29 13.56 8.32
C PHE A 405 -26.50 13.20 7.44
N THR A 406 -27.57 12.66 8.04
CA THR A 406 -28.80 12.25 7.35
C THR A 406 -29.94 13.24 7.57
N THR A 407 -30.75 13.46 6.54
CA THR A 407 -31.95 14.31 6.62
C THR A 407 -33.17 13.48 6.99
N SER A 408 -33.85 13.83 8.08
CA SER A 408 -34.97 13.05 8.66
C SER A 408 -36.30 13.11 7.89
N GLN A 409 -36.29 13.43 6.59
CA GLN A 409 -37.48 13.50 5.74
C GLN A 409 -37.23 12.77 4.42
N ALA A 410 -38.23 12.02 3.97
CA ALA A 410 -38.22 11.41 2.64
C ALA A 410 -38.34 12.51 1.57
N GLY A 411 -37.22 12.86 0.95
CA GLY A 411 -37.09 13.94 -0.02
C GLY A 411 -35.74 13.90 -0.74
N PRO A 412 -35.48 14.85 -1.65
CA PRO A 412 -34.20 14.93 -2.35
C PRO A 412 -33.05 15.30 -1.39
N ARG A 413 -31.84 14.75 -1.62
CA ARG A 413 -30.64 15.08 -0.84
C ARG A 413 -30.42 16.60 -0.84
N LEU A 414 -30.31 17.18 0.36
CA LEU A 414 -30.13 18.61 0.53
C LEU A 414 -28.64 18.98 0.33
N THR A 415 -28.38 20.17 -0.22
CA THR A 415 -27.02 20.65 -0.50
C THR A 415 -26.69 21.85 0.39
N TYR A 416 -25.55 21.77 1.07
CA TYR A 416 -25.08 22.68 2.13
C TYR A 416 -23.79 23.38 1.71
N ARG A 417 -23.43 24.47 2.41
CA ARG A 417 -22.26 25.30 2.12
C ARG A 417 -21.32 25.45 3.33
N ALA A 418 -20.04 25.24 3.08
CA ALA A 418 -18.94 25.65 3.95
C ALA A 418 -17.92 26.43 3.10
N GLY A 419 -17.81 27.74 3.32
CA GLY A 419 -17.05 28.65 2.48
C GLY A 419 -17.44 28.58 0.98
N PRO A 420 -16.46 28.41 0.08
CA PRO A 420 -16.73 28.21 -1.35
C PRO A 420 -17.21 26.78 -1.67
N TYR A 421 -17.11 25.83 -0.74
CA TYR A 421 -17.40 24.42 -0.97
C TYR A 421 -18.87 24.07 -0.73
N MET A 422 -19.40 23.18 -1.57
CA MET A 422 -20.74 22.61 -1.44
C MET A 422 -20.62 21.11 -1.12
N TYR A 423 -21.47 20.61 -0.23
CA TYR A 423 -21.56 19.20 0.13
C TYR A 423 -23.03 18.76 0.27
N GLN A 424 -23.31 17.47 0.22
CA GLN A 424 -24.68 16.93 0.28
C GLN A 424 -24.95 16.17 1.58
N SER A 425 -26.23 16.10 1.96
CA SER A 425 -26.69 15.13 2.97
C SER A 425 -26.56 13.70 2.46
N LEU A 426 -26.44 12.77 3.41
CA LEU A 426 -26.60 11.34 3.17
C LEU A 426 -28.08 10.96 3.35
N ASP A 427 -28.45 9.78 2.83
CA ASP A 427 -29.73 9.12 3.08
C ASP A 427 -29.52 7.70 3.66
N GLU A 428 -30.61 7.00 3.98
CA GLU A 428 -30.55 5.64 4.54
C GLU A 428 -29.90 4.63 3.55
N ASP A 429 -30.08 4.83 2.24
CA ASP A 429 -29.41 4.01 1.22
C ASP A 429 -27.88 4.27 1.27
N ASP A 430 -27.43 5.51 1.46
CA ASP A 430 -26.01 5.89 1.64
C ASP A 430 -25.41 5.36 2.96
N LEU A 431 -26.19 5.30 4.04
CA LEU A 431 -25.80 4.62 5.27
C LEU A 431 -25.59 3.11 5.04
N ALA A 432 -26.48 2.46 4.28
CA ALA A 432 -26.39 1.03 4.00
C ALA A 432 -25.20 0.66 3.09
N ASP A 433 -24.87 1.47 2.08
CA ASP A 433 -23.65 1.29 1.28
C ASP A 433 -22.38 1.46 2.14
N TYR A 434 -22.38 2.41 3.09
CA TYR A 434 -21.23 2.62 3.97
C TYR A 434 -21.01 1.43 4.89
N ASP A 435 -22.08 0.87 5.47
CA ASP A 435 -21.99 -0.35 6.27
C ASP A 435 -21.61 -1.57 5.41
N ALA A 436 -22.06 -1.65 4.16
CA ALA A 436 -21.63 -2.69 3.23
C ALA A 436 -20.13 -2.59 2.90
N THR A 437 -19.64 -1.37 2.67
CA THR A 437 -18.21 -1.07 2.44
C THR A 437 -17.39 -1.44 3.67
N LEU A 438 -17.82 -1.06 4.87
CA LEU A 438 -17.17 -1.46 6.12
C LEU A 438 -17.20 -2.98 6.32
N ARG A 439 -18.30 -3.69 6.02
CA ARG A 439 -18.34 -5.17 6.10
C ARG A 439 -17.29 -5.81 5.18
N ARG A 440 -17.17 -5.35 3.93
CA ARG A 440 -16.15 -5.83 2.97
C ARG A 440 -14.74 -5.55 3.49
N ALA A 441 -14.47 -4.31 3.87
CA ALA A 441 -13.17 -3.89 4.42
C ALA A 441 -12.78 -4.68 5.68
N MET A 442 -13.73 -4.92 6.60
CA MET A 442 -13.49 -5.70 7.81
C MET A 442 -13.26 -7.19 7.52
N ALA A 443 -13.90 -7.76 6.50
CA ALA A 443 -13.63 -9.14 6.06
C ALA A 443 -12.21 -9.29 5.47
N LEU A 444 -11.77 -8.33 4.65
CA LEU A 444 -10.39 -8.27 4.16
C LEU A 444 -9.39 -8.19 5.32
N GLY A 445 -9.64 -7.30 6.29
CA GLY A 445 -8.79 -7.16 7.48
C GLY A 445 -8.75 -8.41 8.37
N ALA A 446 -9.85 -9.16 8.47
CA ALA A 446 -9.89 -10.39 9.26
C ALA A 446 -9.05 -11.51 8.62
N LEU A 447 -9.21 -11.75 7.31
CA LEU A 447 -8.42 -12.73 6.56
C LEU A 447 -6.92 -12.35 6.55
N ALA A 448 -6.63 -11.05 6.48
CA ALA A 448 -5.27 -10.52 6.57
C ALA A 448 -4.64 -10.74 7.95
N ASP A 449 -5.40 -10.64 9.05
CA ASP A 449 -4.91 -10.88 10.42
C ASP A 449 -4.63 -12.37 10.67
N GLU A 450 -5.50 -13.24 10.15
CA GLU A 450 -5.39 -14.71 10.19
C GLU A 450 -4.13 -15.21 9.46
N HIS A 451 -3.89 -14.75 8.23
CA HIS A 451 -2.73 -15.14 7.43
C HIS A 451 -1.47 -14.28 7.67
N TYR A 452 -1.57 -13.24 8.51
CA TYR A 452 -0.56 -12.19 8.70
C TYR A 452 -0.04 -11.59 7.38
N VAL A 453 -0.96 -10.97 6.64
CA VAL A 453 -0.69 -10.19 5.42
C VAL A 453 -0.92 -8.72 5.74
N ARG A 454 0.05 -7.86 5.44
CA ARG A 454 -0.15 -6.42 5.65
C ARG A 454 -0.98 -5.82 4.52
N LEU A 455 -1.99 -5.04 4.85
CA LEU A 455 -2.84 -4.35 3.88
C LEU A 455 -2.35 -2.91 3.69
N ALA A 456 -1.85 -2.60 2.50
CA ALA A 456 -1.63 -1.23 2.07
C ALA A 456 -2.93 -0.70 1.46
N ILE A 457 -3.66 0.14 2.19
CA ILE A 457 -4.82 0.83 1.62
C ILE A 457 -4.29 1.95 0.74
N ASP A 458 -4.52 1.84 -0.56
CA ASP A 458 -4.01 2.80 -1.54
C ASP A 458 -4.73 4.13 -1.45
N ALA A 459 -3.98 5.20 -1.74
CA ALA A 459 -4.53 6.54 -1.86
C ALA A 459 -4.93 6.80 -3.32
N GLU A 460 -6.11 7.37 -3.49
CA GLU A 460 -6.77 7.54 -4.79
C GLU A 460 -6.96 9.05 -5.08
N GLN A 461 -7.96 9.46 -5.86
CA GLN A 461 -8.17 10.87 -6.17
C GLN A 461 -8.66 11.67 -4.94
N THR A 462 -8.36 12.98 -4.89
CA THR A 462 -8.64 13.85 -3.73
C THR A 462 -10.11 13.89 -3.31
N TYR A 463 -11.03 13.67 -4.27
CA TYR A 463 -12.47 13.65 -4.07
C TYR A 463 -13.02 12.28 -3.58
N PHE A 464 -12.16 11.28 -3.38
CA PHE A 464 -12.45 10.05 -2.64
C PHE A 464 -11.64 9.95 -1.33
N GLN A 465 -10.44 10.55 -1.28
CA GLN A 465 -9.46 10.29 -0.22
C GLN A 465 -10.00 10.43 1.22
N PRO A 466 -10.76 11.48 1.62
CA PRO A 466 -11.25 11.57 3.00
C PRO A 466 -12.22 10.45 3.42
N ALA A 467 -12.95 9.85 2.47
CA ALA A 467 -13.79 8.67 2.73
C ALA A 467 -12.94 7.38 2.81
N ILE A 468 -11.89 7.27 2.00
CA ILE A 468 -10.90 6.18 2.05
C ILE A 468 -10.16 6.20 3.40
N ASP A 469 -9.63 7.37 3.79
CA ASP A 469 -8.98 7.60 5.08
C ASP A 469 -9.88 7.16 6.25
N GLN A 470 -11.17 7.51 6.22
CA GLN A 470 -12.14 7.11 7.24
C GLN A 470 -12.28 5.57 7.34
N VAL A 471 -12.42 4.87 6.21
CA VAL A 471 -12.46 3.38 6.20
C VAL A 471 -11.13 2.81 6.73
N THR A 472 -9.99 3.39 6.35
CA THR A 472 -8.68 2.97 6.86
C THR A 472 -8.52 3.19 8.36
N PHE A 473 -9.06 4.27 8.94
CA PHE A 473 -9.06 4.48 10.39
C PHE A 473 -9.91 3.43 11.12
N ASP A 474 -11.08 3.08 10.57
CA ASP A 474 -11.93 2.03 11.15
C ASP A 474 -11.24 0.66 11.10
N MET A 475 -10.61 0.29 9.97
CA MET A 475 -9.78 -0.91 9.88
C MET A 475 -8.59 -0.88 10.86
N SER A 476 -7.91 0.26 10.97
CA SER A 476 -6.72 0.41 11.84
C SER A 476 -7.09 0.29 13.33
N ARG A 477 -8.18 0.93 13.76
CA ARG A 477 -8.76 0.76 15.11
C ARG A 477 -9.08 -0.70 15.45
N ARG A 478 -9.44 -1.51 14.44
CA ARG A 478 -9.79 -2.92 14.64
C ARG A 478 -8.58 -3.86 14.65
N TYR A 479 -7.60 -3.65 13.78
CA TYR A 479 -6.56 -4.64 13.49
C TYR A 479 -5.13 -4.22 13.92
N ASN A 480 -4.83 -2.93 14.06
CA ASN A 480 -3.48 -2.47 14.44
C ASN A 480 -3.30 -2.42 15.97
N ARG A 481 -3.51 -3.53 16.66
CA ARG A 481 -3.50 -3.59 18.13
C ARG A 481 -2.15 -3.18 18.72
N LEU A 482 -2.15 -2.52 19.88
CA LEU A 482 -0.93 -2.06 20.56
C LEU A 482 -0.06 -3.21 21.06
N ASP A 483 -0.67 -4.32 21.47
CA ASP A 483 0.00 -5.54 21.95
C ASP A 483 0.59 -6.42 20.82
N ASP A 484 0.22 -6.19 19.56
CA ASP A 484 0.68 -7.02 18.45
C ASP A 484 2.18 -6.82 18.15
N THR A 485 2.99 -7.78 18.58
CA THR A 485 4.44 -7.81 18.36
C THR A 485 4.82 -7.92 16.88
N ARG A 486 3.88 -8.33 16.01
CA ARG A 486 4.07 -8.37 14.55
C ARG A 486 3.96 -6.96 13.92
N GLY A 487 3.59 -5.94 14.69
CA GLY A 487 3.39 -4.56 14.21
C GLY A 487 2.02 -4.32 13.58
N PRO A 488 1.77 -3.12 13.03
CA PRO A 488 0.50 -2.81 12.38
C PRO A 488 0.26 -3.70 11.15
N LEU A 489 -1.01 -4.03 10.93
CA LEU A 489 -1.49 -4.81 9.78
C LEU A 489 -1.91 -3.89 8.64
N ILE A 490 -2.60 -2.80 8.97
CA ILE A 490 -3.20 -1.83 8.05
C ILE A 490 -2.28 -0.62 7.91
N PHE A 491 -2.00 -0.21 6.68
CA PHE A 491 -1.18 0.94 6.34
C PHE A 491 -1.99 1.94 5.52
N ASN A 492 -2.16 3.17 6.02
CA ASN A 492 -2.76 4.24 5.22
C ASN A 492 -1.71 4.88 4.30
N THR A 493 -2.12 5.25 3.09
CA THR A 493 -1.22 5.85 2.09
C THR A 493 -1.34 7.38 2.08
N TYR A 494 -0.21 8.08 2.20
CA TYR A 494 -0.16 9.54 2.16
C TYR A 494 0.53 10.02 0.89
N GLN A 495 -0.20 10.82 0.10
CA GLN A 495 0.30 11.41 -1.14
C GLN A 495 0.97 12.76 -0.86
N MET A 496 2.29 12.75 -0.72
CA MET A 496 3.07 13.89 -0.25
C MET A 496 3.20 15.03 -1.29
N TYR A 497 2.71 14.83 -2.52
CA TYR A 497 2.54 15.90 -3.51
C TYR A 497 1.37 16.86 -3.21
N LEU A 498 0.44 16.50 -2.32
CA LEU A 498 -0.66 17.38 -1.91
C LEU A 498 -0.16 18.43 -0.91
N LYS A 499 -0.69 19.65 -1.00
CA LYS A 499 -0.41 20.75 -0.05
C LYS A 499 -0.79 20.38 1.39
N ASP A 500 -1.78 19.50 1.56
CA ASP A 500 -2.22 18.98 2.86
C ASP A 500 -1.50 17.70 3.32
N GLY A 501 -0.58 17.14 2.52
CA GLY A 501 -0.02 15.80 2.73
C GLY A 501 0.72 15.65 4.06
N LEU A 502 1.66 16.55 4.35
CA LEU A 502 2.42 16.55 5.60
C LEU A 502 1.60 17.03 6.83
N PRO A 503 0.72 18.05 6.73
CA PRO A 503 -0.24 18.38 7.79
C PRO A 503 -1.17 17.20 8.15
N ARG A 504 -1.86 16.58 7.18
CA ARG A 504 -2.78 15.45 7.42
C ARG A 504 -2.04 14.26 8.04
N LEU A 505 -0.81 13.96 7.61
CA LEU A 505 0.03 12.92 8.20
C LEU A 505 0.31 13.14 9.71
N ARG A 506 0.38 14.40 10.17
CA ARG A 506 0.56 14.74 11.59
C ARG A 506 -0.76 14.65 12.35
N ASP A 507 -1.83 15.21 11.81
CA ASP A 507 -3.19 15.12 12.38
C ASP A 507 -3.59 13.64 12.60
N ASP A 508 -3.36 12.79 11.61
CA ASP A 508 -3.72 11.37 11.68
C ASP A 508 -2.72 10.51 12.46
N TYR A 509 -1.46 10.93 12.60
CA TYR A 509 -0.58 10.30 13.59
C TYR A 509 -1.13 10.55 14.99
N GLU A 510 -1.40 11.80 15.37
CA GLU A 510 -1.99 12.12 16.68
C GLU A 510 -3.36 11.45 16.89
N ARG A 511 -4.18 11.30 15.83
CA ARG A 511 -5.40 10.48 15.86
C ARG A 511 -5.11 9.04 16.29
N SER A 512 -4.12 8.37 15.68
CA SER A 512 -3.80 6.96 15.98
C SER A 512 -3.40 6.74 17.44
N ARG A 513 -2.66 7.70 18.01
CA ARG A 513 -2.26 7.72 19.43
C ARG A 513 -3.46 7.85 20.36
N ARG A 514 -4.36 8.78 20.06
CA ARG A 514 -5.58 9.04 20.86
C ARG A 514 -6.65 7.96 20.71
N ASP A 515 -6.70 7.28 19.56
CA ASP A 515 -7.56 6.11 19.33
C ASP A 515 -6.94 4.80 19.84
N GLY A 516 -5.65 4.80 20.20
CA GLY A 516 -4.96 3.67 20.81
C GLY A 516 -4.66 2.51 19.84
N TYR A 517 -4.13 2.79 18.65
CA TYR A 517 -3.67 1.77 17.70
C TYR A 517 -2.30 2.07 17.09
N ARG A 518 -1.55 1.04 16.69
CA ARG A 518 -0.24 1.19 16.01
C ARG A 518 -0.44 1.83 14.64
N TYR A 519 0.23 2.94 14.38
CA TYR A 519 0.11 3.62 13.08
C TYR A 519 0.95 2.90 12.01
N GLY A 520 0.30 2.45 10.93
CA GLY A 520 0.96 1.97 9.73
C GLY A 520 0.86 3.01 8.62
N VAL A 521 1.98 3.39 8.01
CA VAL A 521 2.05 4.50 7.04
C VAL A 521 2.78 4.07 5.77
N LYS A 522 2.20 4.34 4.60
CA LYS A 522 2.85 4.25 3.29
C LYS A 522 3.01 5.66 2.71
N LEU A 523 4.23 6.17 2.64
CA LEU A 523 4.48 7.48 2.02
C LEU A 523 4.77 7.31 0.53
N VAL A 524 3.99 7.99 -0.32
CA VAL A 524 4.19 8.09 -1.77
C VAL A 524 4.29 9.57 -2.17
N ARG A 525 4.76 9.88 -3.40
CA ARG A 525 4.59 11.24 -3.95
C ARG A 525 3.12 11.46 -4.34
N GLY A 526 2.62 10.70 -5.31
CA GLY A 526 1.23 10.74 -5.78
C GLY A 526 1.16 10.33 -7.26
N ALA A 527 0.00 9.88 -7.73
CA ALA A 527 -0.17 9.31 -9.08
C ALA A 527 -1.14 10.09 -9.98
N TYR A 528 -1.97 10.99 -9.42
CA TYR A 528 -3.11 11.59 -10.13
C TYR A 528 -2.88 13.05 -10.59
N MET A 529 -1.64 13.55 -10.55
CA MET A 529 -1.29 14.98 -10.61
C MET A 529 -1.91 15.75 -11.78
N VAL A 530 -1.90 15.14 -12.98
CA VAL A 530 -2.45 15.74 -14.20
C VAL A 530 -3.97 15.85 -14.12
N ASN A 531 -4.63 14.87 -13.51
CA ASN A 531 -6.09 14.81 -13.42
C ASN A 531 -6.63 15.71 -12.31
N GLU A 532 -5.93 15.79 -11.17
CA GLU A 532 -6.24 16.72 -10.08
C GLU A 532 -6.18 18.18 -10.56
N ARG A 533 -5.12 18.57 -11.28
CA ARG A 533 -4.99 19.92 -11.84
C ARG A 533 -6.06 20.26 -12.88
N LYS A 534 -6.34 19.34 -13.81
CA LYS A 534 -7.44 19.48 -14.79
C LYS A 534 -8.79 19.65 -14.08
N ARG A 535 -9.06 18.87 -13.02
CA ARG A 535 -10.29 18.96 -12.23
C ARG A 535 -10.40 20.26 -11.45
N ALA A 536 -9.33 20.70 -10.79
CA ALA A 536 -9.30 21.96 -10.06
C ALA A 536 -9.61 23.14 -10.99
N GLN A 537 -8.93 23.20 -12.14
CA GLN A 537 -9.18 24.21 -13.18
C GLN A 537 -10.62 24.17 -13.71
N ALA A 538 -11.14 22.98 -14.04
CA ALA A 538 -12.50 22.83 -14.59
C ALA A 538 -13.63 23.20 -13.60
N LEU A 539 -13.36 23.16 -12.29
CA LEU A 539 -14.32 23.53 -11.24
C LEU A 539 -14.05 24.93 -10.62
N GLY A 540 -13.00 25.64 -11.04
CA GLY A 540 -12.58 26.89 -10.43
C GLY A 540 -12.10 26.75 -8.97
N LEU A 541 -11.64 25.56 -8.58
CA LEU A 541 -11.13 25.26 -7.25
C LEU A 541 -9.61 25.52 -7.15
N PRO A 542 -9.06 25.79 -5.95
CA PRO A 542 -7.61 25.87 -5.76
C PRO A 542 -6.90 24.56 -6.15
N ASP A 543 -5.72 24.66 -6.79
CA ASP A 543 -4.89 23.49 -7.09
C ASP A 543 -4.43 22.80 -5.78
N PRO A 544 -4.85 21.55 -5.50
CA PRO A 544 -4.46 20.83 -4.29
C PRO A 544 -2.99 20.35 -4.34
N ILE A 545 -2.37 20.34 -5.53
CA ILE A 545 -1.00 19.89 -5.73
C ILE A 545 -0.01 20.99 -5.30
N SER A 546 1.14 20.56 -4.77
CA SER A 546 2.30 21.38 -4.48
C SER A 546 2.78 22.18 -5.70
N GLU A 547 3.27 23.38 -5.45
CA GLU A 547 3.67 24.35 -6.48
C GLU A 547 4.84 23.86 -7.36
N SER A 548 5.73 23.03 -6.82
CA SER A 548 6.86 22.47 -7.56
C SER A 548 7.19 21.02 -7.19
N LEU A 549 8.11 20.42 -7.96
CA LEU A 549 8.64 19.08 -7.70
C LEU A 549 9.48 19.07 -6.40
N GLU A 550 10.22 20.15 -6.15
CA GLU A 550 11.05 20.36 -4.96
C GLU A 550 10.17 20.51 -3.71
N ALA A 551 9.04 21.22 -3.80
CA ALA A 551 8.05 21.28 -2.73
C ALA A 551 7.47 19.88 -2.41
N THR A 552 7.18 19.07 -3.43
CA THR A 552 6.78 17.66 -3.27
C THR A 552 7.88 16.83 -2.60
N HIS A 553 9.15 17.06 -2.95
CA HIS A 553 10.30 16.38 -2.33
C HIS A 553 10.52 16.82 -0.87
N ALA A 554 10.34 18.11 -0.56
CA ALA A 554 10.42 18.65 0.79
C ALA A 554 9.31 18.09 1.69
N SER A 555 8.08 18.03 1.19
CA SER A 555 6.94 17.40 1.85
C SER A 555 7.21 15.90 2.15
N PHE A 556 7.60 15.13 1.13
CA PHE A 556 7.92 13.70 1.28
C PHE A 556 9.05 13.47 2.29
N ASN A 557 10.18 14.16 2.12
CA ASN A 557 11.34 14.03 3.01
C ASN A 557 11.08 14.62 4.41
N GLY A 558 10.08 15.49 4.57
CA GLY A 558 9.57 15.97 5.85
C GLY A 558 8.79 14.88 6.60
N GLY A 559 7.92 14.14 5.90
CA GLY A 559 7.20 12.99 6.44
C GLY A 559 8.13 11.84 6.85
N VAL A 560 9.15 11.55 6.03
CA VAL A 560 10.19 10.56 6.35
C VAL A 560 10.93 10.93 7.64
N ARG A 561 11.40 12.18 7.79
CA ARG A 561 12.07 12.63 9.02
C ARG A 561 11.15 12.49 10.24
N PHE A 562 9.97 13.11 10.17
CA PHE A 562 8.97 13.11 11.25
C PHE A 562 8.71 11.71 11.82
N LEU A 563 8.43 10.73 10.97
CA LEU A 563 8.13 9.36 11.42
C LEU A 563 9.38 8.60 11.91
N VAL A 564 10.55 8.81 11.31
CA VAL A 564 11.79 8.11 11.73
C VAL A 564 12.34 8.70 13.04
N ASP A 565 12.27 10.02 13.23
CA ASP A 565 12.57 10.71 14.48
C ASP A 565 11.65 10.21 15.61
N GLU A 566 10.37 10.00 15.32
CA GLU A 566 9.37 9.51 16.28
C GLU A 566 9.53 8.01 16.61
N ILE A 567 9.86 7.17 15.62
CA ILE A 567 10.28 5.77 15.84
C ILE A 567 11.50 5.72 16.77
N HIS A 568 12.48 6.61 16.56
CA HIS A 568 13.63 6.73 17.45
C HIS A 568 13.21 7.15 18.87
N ARG A 569 12.37 8.19 19.00
CA ARG A 569 11.85 8.68 20.30
C ARG A 569 11.18 7.57 21.11
N LEU A 570 10.27 6.81 20.49
CA LEU A 570 9.53 5.75 21.17
C LEU A 570 10.40 4.53 21.48
N ARG A 571 11.33 4.14 20.60
CA ARG A 571 12.33 3.10 20.90
C ARG A 571 13.25 3.49 22.06
N ALA A 572 13.70 4.75 22.11
CA ALA A 572 14.51 5.27 23.20
C ALA A 572 13.73 5.34 24.52
N ALA A 573 12.46 5.72 24.49
CA ALA A 573 11.58 5.68 25.67
C ALA A 573 11.40 4.24 26.20
N ALA A 574 11.19 3.27 25.29
CA ALA A 574 11.04 1.85 25.66
C ALA A 574 12.31 1.30 26.31
N ALA A 575 13.49 1.55 25.72
CA ALA A 575 14.77 1.09 26.25
C ALA A 575 15.12 1.66 27.64
N ASN A 576 14.60 2.84 28.00
CA ASN A 576 14.80 3.46 29.31
C ASN A 576 13.70 3.13 30.33
N SER A 577 12.62 2.44 29.93
CA SER A 577 11.51 2.12 30.83
C SER A 577 11.79 0.88 31.66
N LYS A 578 11.51 0.96 32.98
CA LYS A 578 11.52 -0.20 33.89
C LYS A 578 10.23 -1.04 33.83
N SER A 579 9.26 -0.63 33.00
CA SER A 579 8.04 -1.40 32.70
C SER A 579 7.78 -1.41 31.19
N SER A 580 7.46 -2.57 30.64
CA SER A 580 7.07 -2.69 29.23
C SER A 580 5.67 -2.12 28.96
N ASP A 581 4.84 -1.98 29.99
CA ASP A 581 3.40 -1.68 29.85
C ASP A 581 3.10 -0.17 29.70
N THR A 582 4.11 0.69 29.85
CA THR A 582 3.93 2.15 29.97
C THR A 582 4.46 2.95 28.78
N VAL A 583 4.94 2.30 27.72
CA VAL A 583 5.49 2.98 26.54
C VAL A 583 4.68 2.62 25.30
N GLU A 584 4.22 3.67 24.62
CA GLU A 584 3.52 3.61 23.35
C GLU A 584 4.39 2.93 22.27
N PRO A 585 3.89 1.91 21.56
CA PRO A 585 4.67 1.21 20.54
C PRO A 585 4.96 2.13 19.32
N PRO A 586 6.16 2.04 18.72
CA PRO A 586 6.50 2.88 17.57
C PRO A 586 5.61 2.58 16.35
N PRO A 587 5.36 3.59 15.48
CA PRO A 587 4.68 3.39 14.22
C PRO A 587 5.56 2.60 13.22
N ALA A 588 4.97 2.15 12.12
CA ALA A 588 5.69 1.51 11.02
C ALA A 588 5.58 2.33 9.73
N LEU A 589 6.71 2.67 9.13
CA LEU A 589 6.84 3.47 7.91
C LEU A 589 7.25 2.61 6.72
N LEU A 590 6.50 2.68 5.63
CA LEU A 590 6.90 2.23 4.30
C LEU A 590 7.23 3.44 3.42
N VAL A 591 8.51 3.60 3.09
CA VAL A 591 9.04 4.63 2.17
C VAL A 591 8.91 4.14 0.73
N ALA A 592 7.80 4.44 0.07
CA ALA A 592 7.56 4.05 -1.32
C ALA A 592 8.09 5.12 -2.29
N SER A 593 9.34 4.96 -2.75
CA SER A 593 10.06 5.94 -3.57
C SER A 593 11.13 5.31 -4.47
N HIS A 594 11.13 5.73 -5.74
CA HIS A 594 12.20 5.49 -6.71
C HIS A 594 13.31 6.55 -6.70
N ASN A 595 13.05 7.75 -6.14
CA ASN A 595 14.10 8.75 -5.97
C ASN A 595 15.09 8.26 -4.90
N GLN A 596 16.35 8.16 -5.31
CA GLN A 596 17.43 7.58 -4.51
C GLN A 596 17.77 8.45 -3.30
N ASP A 597 17.66 9.78 -3.39
CA ASP A 597 18.01 10.69 -2.29
C ASP A 597 17.04 10.59 -1.11
N SER A 598 15.74 10.44 -1.40
CA SER A 598 14.71 10.13 -0.40
C SER A 598 14.96 8.80 0.32
N VAL A 599 15.51 7.79 -0.38
CA VAL A 599 15.87 6.48 0.21
C VAL A 599 17.17 6.56 1.01
N LYS A 600 18.19 7.25 0.47
CA LYS A 600 19.46 7.55 1.17
C LYS A 600 19.20 8.31 2.47
N LEU A 601 18.30 9.30 2.47
CA LEU A 601 17.87 10.02 3.68
C LEU A 601 17.29 9.08 4.74
N ALA A 602 16.37 8.19 4.36
CA ALA A 602 15.77 7.24 5.30
C ALA A 602 16.82 6.27 5.88
N CYS A 603 17.69 5.69 5.04
CA CYS A 603 18.76 4.79 5.51
C CYS A 603 19.77 5.51 6.41
N ALA A 604 20.10 6.77 6.11
CA ALA A 604 20.98 7.60 6.94
C ALA A 604 20.39 7.87 8.34
N LEU A 605 19.08 8.16 8.41
CA LEU A 605 18.38 8.34 9.69
C LEU A 605 18.30 7.03 10.48
N MET A 606 18.01 5.90 9.81
CA MET A 606 18.04 4.57 10.45
C MET A 606 19.42 4.24 11.04
N ALA A 607 20.50 4.48 10.29
CA ALA A 607 21.86 4.25 10.75
C ALA A 607 22.23 5.17 11.93
N ARG A 608 21.91 6.47 11.84
CA ARG A 608 22.12 7.46 12.91
C ARG A 608 21.42 7.07 14.21
N TYR A 609 20.20 6.53 14.12
CA TYR A 609 19.36 6.18 15.27
C TYR A 609 19.42 4.69 15.65
N GLN A 610 20.33 3.92 15.05
CA GLN A 610 20.51 2.48 15.30
C GLN A 610 19.20 1.68 15.19
N ILE A 611 18.38 2.00 14.17
CA ILE A 611 17.15 1.28 13.82
C ILE A 611 17.57 0.12 12.89
N PRO A 612 17.39 -1.16 13.29
CA PRO A 612 17.81 -2.29 12.47
C PRO A 612 17.04 -2.37 11.15
N ALA A 613 17.76 -2.72 10.08
CA ALA A 613 17.25 -2.80 8.72
C ALA A 613 16.08 -3.79 8.54
N ASP A 614 16.06 -4.83 9.37
CA ASP A 614 15.14 -5.96 9.33
C ASP A 614 13.93 -5.80 10.28
N ALA A 615 13.95 -4.81 11.18
CA ALA A 615 13.00 -4.68 12.30
C ALA A 615 11.57 -4.26 11.92
N GLY A 616 11.30 -4.00 10.63
CA GLY A 616 9.95 -3.68 10.12
C GLY A 616 9.38 -2.30 10.52
N ALA A 617 10.05 -1.57 11.41
CA ALA A 617 9.65 -0.20 11.78
C ALA A 617 9.85 0.80 10.64
N VAL A 618 10.87 0.58 9.80
CA VAL A 618 11.06 1.30 8.52
C VAL A 618 11.27 0.25 7.42
N MET A 619 10.57 0.45 6.31
CA MET A 619 10.50 -0.44 5.15
C MET A 619 10.56 0.40 3.86
N PHE A 620 10.86 -0.24 2.74
CA PHE A 620 11.04 0.41 1.43
C PHE A 620 10.14 -0.19 0.37
N GLY A 621 9.63 0.63 -0.54
CA GLY A 621 8.76 0.19 -1.63
C GLY A 621 9.18 0.77 -2.99
N GLN A 622 9.21 -0.08 -4.01
CA GLN A 622 9.41 0.29 -5.41
C GLN A 622 8.41 -0.46 -6.30
N LEU A 623 7.96 0.15 -7.39
CA LEU A 623 7.22 -0.54 -8.47
C LEU A 623 8.11 -1.60 -9.13
N MET A 624 7.49 -2.69 -9.58
CA MET A 624 8.12 -3.68 -10.47
C MET A 624 8.55 -3.02 -11.80
N GLY A 625 9.73 -3.41 -12.32
CA GLY A 625 10.27 -2.84 -13.56
C GLY A 625 10.86 -1.42 -13.44
N MET A 626 11.18 -0.94 -12.23
CA MET A 626 11.66 0.43 -12.02
C MET A 626 12.68 0.52 -10.88
N GLN A 627 13.87 1.06 -11.15
CA GLN A 627 14.99 1.19 -10.19
C GLN A 627 15.29 -0.11 -9.46
N ASP A 628 15.55 -1.17 -10.24
CA ASP A 628 15.79 -2.50 -9.67
C ASP A 628 17.13 -2.56 -8.93
N SER A 629 18.16 -1.85 -9.39
CA SER A 629 19.45 -1.70 -8.69
C SER A 629 19.29 -1.16 -7.27
N LEU A 630 18.44 -0.15 -7.06
CA LEU A 630 18.08 0.36 -5.73
C LEU A 630 17.35 -0.68 -4.89
N THR A 631 16.43 -1.43 -5.51
CA THR A 631 15.60 -2.43 -4.81
C THR A 631 16.45 -3.61 -4.31
N TYR A 632 17.26 -4.21 -5.19
CA TYR A 632 18.07 -5.37 -4.83
C TYR A 632 19.27 -5.01 -3.94
N SER A 633 19.84 -3.80 -4.05
CA SER A 633 20.87 -3.33 -3.12
C SER A 633 20.34 -3.24 -1.68
N LEU A 634 19.13 -2.69 -1.48
CA LEU A 634 18.46 -2.66 -0.17
C LEU A 634 18.23 -4.07 0.39
N GLY A 635 17.73 -5.00 -0.45
CA GLY A 635 17.45 -6.37 -0.05
C GLY A 635 18.70 -7.15 0.36
N ASN A 636 19.79 -7.02 -0.42
CA ASN A 636 21.09 -7.62 -0.11
C ASN A 636 21.71 -7.09 1.19
N GLN A 637 21.35 -5.87 1.60
CA GLN A 637 21.77 -5.25 2.85
C GLN A 637 20.82 -5.55 4.03
N GLY A 638 19.81 -6.40 3.84
CA GLY A 638 18.87 -6.81 4.88
C GLY A 638 17.77 -5.79 5.20
N TYR A 639 17.65 -4.70 4.43
CA TYR A 639 16.51 -3.78 4.57
C TYR A 639 15.21 -4.46 4.12
N ARG A 640 14.12 -4.25 4.87
CA ARG A 640 12.77 -4.69 4.47
C ARG A 640 12.27 -3.91 3.25
N VAL A 641 12.61 -4.40 2.06
CA VAL A 641 12.26 -3.81 0.76
C VAL A 641 11.21 -4.65 0.03
N TYR A 642 10.31 -3.99 -0.70
CA TYR A 642 9.17 -4.60 -1.37
C TYR A 642 9.04 -4.12 -2.82
N LYS A 643 8.81 -5.05 -3.75
CA LYS A 643 8.22 -4.70 -5.05
C LYS A 643 6.71 -4.64 -4.96
N TYR A 644 6.13 -3.55 -5.46
CA TYR A 644 4.72 -3.42 -5.79
C TYR A 644 4.49 -4.09 -7.16
N ILE A 645 3.63 -5.11 -7.19
CA ILE A 645 3.49 -6.07 -8.30
C ILE A 645 2.02 -6.04 -8.77
N PRO A 646 1.71 -5.30 -9.85
CA PRO A 646 0.42 -5.39 -10.52
C PRO A 646 0.26 -6.78 -11.15
N TYR A 647 -0.91 -7.39 -11.01
CA TYR A 647 -1.26 -8.62 -11.71
C TYR A 647 -2.76 -8.63 -12.07
N GLY A 648 -3.09 -9.35 -13.14
CA GLY A 648 -4.45 -9.44 -13.69
C GLY A 648 -4.47 -9.44 -15.22
N PRO A 649 -5.63 -9.70 -15.85
CA PRO A 649 -5.77 -9.76 -17.30
C PRO A 649 -5.26 -8.50 -18.01
N VAL A 650 -4.48 -8.63 -19.09
CA VAL A 650 -3.76 -7.50 -19.73
C VAL A 650 -4.65 -6.29 -19.99
N HIS A 651 -5.92 -6.50 -20.38
CA HIS A 651 -6.87 -5.44 -20.68
C HIS A 651 -7.27 -4.61 -19.44
N GLU A 652 -7.43 -5.23 -18.27
CA GLU A 652 -7.68 -4.55 -16.99
C GLU A 652 -6.46 -3.70 -16.56
N VAL A 653 -5.25 -4.18 -16.84
CA VAL A 653 -3.99 -3.48 -16.46
C VAL A 653 -3.59 -2.36 -17.43
N MET A 654 -4.35 -2.13 -18.51
CA MET A 654 -4.00 -1.10 -19.51
C MET A 654 -3.94 0.34 -18.95
N PRO A 655 -4.87 0.83 -18.11
CA PRO A 655 -4.78 2.17 -17.54
C PRO A 655 -3.53 2.36 -16.68
N TYR A 656 -3.19 1.34 -15.87
CA TYR A 656 -1.96 1.29 -15.10
C TYR A 656 -0.71 1.36 -16.00
N LEU A 657 -0.65 0.55 -17.07
CA LEU A 657 0.50 0.52 -17.99
C LEU A 657 0.72 1.85 -18.71
N ILE A 658 -0.36 2.52 -19.12
CA ILE A 658 -0.29 3.84 -19.76
C ILE A 658 0.30 4.88 -18.79
N ARG A 659 -0.15 4.90 -17.53
CA ARG A 659 0.44 5.79 -16.50
C ARG A 659 1.92 5.50 -16.24
N ARG A 660 2.30 4.23 -16.13
CA ARG A 660 3.73 3.85 -15.97
C ARG A 660 4.58 4.28 -17.16
N ALA A 661 4.07 4.21 -18.38
CA ALA A 661 4.79 4.68 -19.56
C ALA A 661 5.00 6.21 -19.54
N GLN A 662 3.98 6.97 -19.14
CA GLN A 662 4.03 8.43 -19.02
C GLN A 662 4.92 8.92 -17.88
N GLU A 663 4.88 8.25 -16.71
CA GLU A 663 5.80 8.55 -15.61
C GLU A 663 7.26 8.30 -16.01
N ASN A 664 7.56 7.18 -16.66
CA ASN A 664 8.92 6.90 -17.14
C ASN A 664 9.39 7.88 -18.22
N SER A 665 8.50 8.44 -19.06
CA SER A 665 8.90 9.51 -20.00
C SER A 665 9.26 10.80 -19.27
N SER A 666 8.50 11.17 -18.23
CA SER A 666 8.79 12.36 -17.40
C SER A 666 10.09 12.27 -16.58
N LEU A 667 10.60 11.05 -16.32
CA LEU A 667 11.76 10.76 -15.46
C LEU A 667 13.11 10.69 -16.21
N MET A 668 13.23 11.37 -17.37
CA MET A 668 14.38 11.34 -18.30
C MET A 668 15.75 11.11 -17.65
N GLY A 669 16.12 11.91 -16.63
CA GLY A 669 17.43 11.81 -15.97
C GLY A 669 17.75 10.46 -15.35
N GLY A 670 16.76 9.79 -14.74
CA GLY A 670 16.96 8.46 -14.14
C GLY A 670 16.98 7.36 -15.20
N VAL A 671 16.08 7.43 -16.18
CA VAL A 671 15.98 6.46 -17.28
C VAL A 671 17.25 6.43 -18.13
N HIS A 672 17.93 7.56 -18.33
CA HIS A 672 19.23 7.60 -19.01
C HIS A 672 20.30 6.74 -18.34
N VAL A 673 20.37 6.74 -17.00
CA VAL A 673 21.35 5.95 -16.23
C VAL A 673 21.01 4.45 -16.25
N GLU A 674 19.75 4.10 -16.00
CA GLU A 674 19.28 2.70 -16.02
C GLU A 674 19.44 2.09 -17.42
N ARG A 675 19.19 2.87 -18.49
CA ARG A 675 19.46 2.49 -19.88
C ARG A 675 20.95 2.29 -20.18
N GLN A 676 21.84 3.13 -19.62
CA GLN A 676 23.29 2.95 -19.80
C GLN A 676 23.80 1.68 -19.11
N GLN A 677 23.30 1.37 -17.92
CA GLN A 677 23.63 0.14 -17.17
C GLN A 677 23.17 -1.11 -17.94
N LEU A 678 21.91 -1.15 -18.38
CA LEU A 678 21.38 -2.23 -19.22
C LEU A 678 22.20 -2.46 -20.50
N TRP A 679 22.65 -1.38 -21.15
CA TRP A 679 23.43 -1.47 -22.39
C TRP A 679 24.85 -1.98 -22.16
N SER A 680 25.48 -1.59 -21.04
CA SER A 680 26.78 -2.10 -20.60
C SER A 680 26.71 -3.61 -20.35
N GLU A 681 25.69 -4.07 -19.63
CA GLU A 681 25.51 -5.49 -19.33
C GLU A 681 25.18 -6.33 -20.57
N LEU A 682 24.29 -5.84 -21.46
CA LEU A 682 24.00 -6.52 -22.72
C LEU A 682 25.26 -6.70 -23.58
N ARG A 683 26.14 -5.68 -23.62
CA ARG A 683 27.46 -5.77 -24.25
C ARG A 683 28.38 -6.78 -23.55
N SER A 684 28.42 -6.78 -22.21
CA SER A 684 29.18 -7.76 -21.40
C SER A 684 28.78 -9.20 -21.73
N ARG A 685 27.48 -9.51 -21.71
CA ARG A 685 26.95 -10.85 -22.04
C ARG A 685 27.24 -11.29 -23.47
N ILE A 686 27.19 -10.36 -24.43
CA ILE A 686 27.55 -10.64 -25.84
C ILE A 686 29.06 -10.91 -25.96
N ALA A 687 29.91 -10.06 -25.35
CA ALA A 687 31.36 -10.24 -25.36
C ALA A 687 31.79 -11.58 -24.73
N ASN A 688 31.24 -11.93 -23.57
CA ASN A 688 31.52 -13.20 -22.89
C ASN A 688 31.08 -14.41 -23.74
N LYS A 689 29.89 -14.37 -24.37
CA LYS A 689 29.47 -15.43 -25.30
C LYS A 689 30.39 -15.55 -26.52
N LEU A 690 30.88 -14.43 -27.06
CA LEU A 690 31.85 -14.44 -28.17
C LEU A 690 33.23 -14.98 -27.74
N LEU A 691 33.71 -14.65 -26.54
CA LEU A 691 34.97 -15.17 -25.99
C LEU A 691 34.90 -16.68 -25.72
N VAL A 692 33.78 -17.17 -25.17
CA VAL A 692 33.52 -18.61 -24.98
C VAL A 692 33.45 -19.32 -26.34
N ALA A 693 32.72 -18.78 -27.32
CA ALA A 693 32.64 -19.35 -28.66
C ALA A 693 34.00 -19.37 -29.39
N GLN A 694 34.83 -18.32 -29.23
CA GLN A 694 36.20 -18.30 -29.77
C GLN A 694 37.11 -19.32 -29.07
N SER A 695 36.94 -19.53 -27.77
CA SER A 695 37.72 -20.50 -26.98
C SER A 695 37.35 -21.94 -27.37
N LEU A 696 36.06 -22.25 -27.47
CA LEU A 696 35.55 -23.53 -27.99
C LEU A 696 36.03 -23.77 -29.43
N LYS A 697 36.01 -22.73 -30.29
CA LYS A 697 36.52 -22.84 -31.66
C LYS A 697 38.03 -23.12 -31.68
N ARG A 698 38.84 -22.47 -30.85
CA ARG A 698 40.29 -22.75 -30.72
C ARG A 698 40.56 -24.17 -30.18
N ALA A 699 39.78 -24.64 -29.22
CA ALA A 699 39.88 -26.01 -28.69
C ALA A 699 39.52 -27.08 -29.74
N THR A 700 38.59 -26.78 -30.65
CA THR A 700 38.16 -27.68 -31.73
C THR A 700 38.99 -27.56 -33.01
N THR A 701 39.78 -26.49 -33.18
CA THR A 701 40.73 -26.32 -34.30
C THR A 701 42.20 -26.46 -33.85
N GLY A 702 42.48 -27.36 -32.90
CA GLY A 702 43.85 -27.77 -32.58
C GLY A 702 44.54 -28.44 -33.79
N PRO A 703 45.87 -28.28 -33.97
CA PRO A 703 46.53 -28.66 -35.22
C PRO A 703 46.66 -30.18 -35.40
N SER A 704 46.25 -30.67 -36.57
CA SER A 704 46.45 -32.06 -37.00
C SER A 704 47.87 -32.27 -37.57
N SER A 705 48.83 -32.66 -36.73
CA SER A 705 50.17 -33.10 -37.15
C SER A 705 50.74 -34.18 -36.22
N HIS A 706 51.35 -35.22 -36.79
CA HIS A 706 51.84 -36.38 -36.04
C HIS A 706 53.16 -36.10 -35.31
N SER A 707 53.26 -36.58 -34.06
CA SER A 707 54.41 -37.37 -33.57
C SER A 707 53.97 -38.19 -32.35
N GLU A 708 54.68 -39.29 -32.03
CA GLU A 708 54.30 -40.20 -30.95
C GLU A 708 55.01 -39.94 -29.60
N ARG A 709 54.50 -40.57 -28.53
CA ARG A 709 55.20 -40.95 -27.28
C ARG A 709 55.68 -39.83 -26.34
N SER A 710 54.74 -39.30 -25.56
CA SER A 710 54.74 -39.31 -24.07
C SER A 710 53.57 -38.45 -23.55
N GLY A 711 53.03 -38.60 -22.34
CA GLY A 711 53.37 -39.55 -21.29
C GLY A 711 52.73 -39.18 -19.94
N GLY A 712 51.42 -38.93 -19.92
CA GLY A 712 50.63 -38.69 -18.70
C GLY A 712 50.56 -37.22 -18.22
N ALA A 713 49.72 -36.40 -18.87
CA ALA A 713 49.37 -35.05 -18.37
C ALA A 713 48.01 -34.51 -18.89
N ALA A 714 47.17 -35.33 -19.53
CA ALA A 714 46.05 -34.86 -20.36
C ALA A 714 44.64 -35.11 -19.79
N THR A 715 44.51 -35.79 -18.64
CA THR A 715 43.23 -36.34 -18.17
C THR A 715 42.46 -35.40 -17.22
N GLU A 716 43.12 -34.43 -16.60
CA GLU A 716 42.49 -33.53 -15.60
C GLU A 716 41.82 -32.31 -16.26
N THR A 717 42.48 -31.70 -17.25
CA THR A 717 41.97 -30.52 -17.99
C THR A 717 40.70 -30.79 -18.78
N ALA A 718 40.48 -32.02 -19.25
CA ALA A 718 39.26 -32.41 -19.95
C ALA A 718 38.03 -32.43 -19.01
N ASN A 719 38.20 -32.97 -17.80
CA ASN A 719 37.11 -33.08 -16.82
C ASN A 719 36.70 -31.71 -16.25
N ALA A 720 37.67 -30.81 -16.04
CA ALA A 720 37.40 -29.43 -15.62
C ALA A 720 36.50 -28.66 -16.62
N LEU A 721 36.71 -28.89 -17.93
CA LEU A 721 35.94 -28.19 -18.97
C LEU A 721 34.53 -28.75 -19.17
N ALA A 722 34.32 -30.05 -18.92
CA ALA A 722 32.99 -30.68 -18.97
C ALA A 722 32.09 -30.25 -17.79
N ALA A 723 32.68 -30.04 -16.60
CA ALA A 723 31.95 -29.46 -15.47
C ALA A 723 31.48 -28.03 -15.76
N ALA A 724 32.32 -27.21 -16.41
CA ALA A 724 32.01 -25.83 -16.77
C ALA A 724 30.94 -25.66 -17.86
N THR A 725 30.52 -26.73 -18.54
CA THR A 725 29.48 -26.70 -19.59
C THR A 725 28.19 -27.44 -19.24
N THR A 726 28.06 -27.97 -18.01
CA THR A 726 26.87 -28.70 -17.54
C THR A 726 26.11 -28.02 -16.39
N THR A 727 26.56 -26.85 -15.92
CA THR A 727 25.87 -26.06 -14.89
C THR A 727 25.42 -24.68 -15.40
N SER A 728 24.35 -24.65 -16.21
CA SER A 728 23.62 -23.40 -16.51
C SER A 728 22.10 -23.52 -16.48
N GLU A 729 21.56 -24.62 -15.93
CA GLU A 729 20.14 -24.78 -15.61
C GLU A 729 20.02 -25.35 -14.19
N GLY A 730 19.27 -24.66 -13.32
CA GLY A 730 18.73 -25.17 -12.05
C GLY A 730 19.68 -25.89 -11.06
N GLY A 731 20.56 -25.16 -10.36
CA GLY A 731 21.28 -25.73 -9.20
C GLY A 731 22.06 -24.72 -8.36
N VAL A 732 21.56 -24.38 -7.16
CA VAL A 732 22.26 -23.53 -6.19
C VAL A 732 23.04 -24.37 -5.20
N SER A 733 24.36 -24.21 -5.16
CA SER A 733 25.22 -24.72 -4.09
C SER A 733 25.20 -23.76 -2.90
N SER A 734 25.01 -24.26 -1.69
CA SER A 734 24.97 -23.45 -0.47
C SER A 734 26.37 -23.05 0.01
N VAL A 735 26.61 -21.74 0.14
CA VAL A 735 27.83 -21.19 0.74
C VAL A 735 27.45 -20.47 2.04
N HIS A 736 27.78 -21.10 3.19
CA HIS A 736 27.66 -20.45 4.50
C HIS A 736 28.90 -19.59 4.80
N PRO A 737 28.74 -18.35 5.28
CA PRO A 737 29.84 -17.57 5.85
C PRO A 737 30.05 -17.90 7.34
N GLY A 738 31.27 -18.29 7.70
CA GLY A 738 31.87 -18.01 9.01
C GLY A 738 31.28 -18.66 10.27
N ALA A 739 31.39 -19.97 10.41
CA ALA A 739 31.33 -20.61 11.74
C ALA A 739 32.68 -20.46 12.47
N MET A 740 32.69 -19.94 13.71
CA MET A 740 33.90 -19.94 14.54
C MET A 740 34.26 -21.35 15.01
N THR A 741 35.54 -21.68 14.97
CA THR A 741 36.08 -22.96 15.44
C THR A 741 36.15 -23.03 16.97
N TYR A 742 35.46 -24.00 17.57
CA TYR A 742 35.83 -24.55 18.87
C TYR A 742 36.12 -26.04 18.71
N SER A 743 37.30 -26.48 19.17
CA SER A 743 37.71 -27.88 19.13
C SER A 743 37.01 -28.68 20.22
N LEU A 744 36.62 -29.93 19.93
CA LEU A 744 36.03 -30.84 20.91
C LEU A 744 36.47 -32.28 20.64
N ALA A 745 37.68 -32.61 21.10
CA ALA A 745 38.20 -33.96 21.11
C ALA A 745 39.28 -34.11 22.20
N ASP A 746 38.87 -34.33 23.46
CA ASP A 746 39.59 -35.23 24.37
C ASP A 746 38.79 -35.57 25.66
N GLN A 747 39.25 -36.61 26.38
CA GLN A 747 38.84 -37.06 27.74
C GLN A 747 37.47 -37.76 27.95
N LEU A 748 37.47 -39.07 27.65
CA LEU A 748 37.28 -40.16 28.63
C LEU A 748 36.38 -39.98 29.89
N ALA A 749 35.16 -40.53 29.81
CA ALA A 749 34.66 -41.68 30.61
C ALA A 749 34.48 -41.66 32.16
N VAL A 750 33.59 -42.59 32.59
CA VAL A 750 33.38 -43.22 33.93
C VAL A 750 32.46 -42.49 34.96
N VAL A 751 31.78 -43.31 35.79
CA VAL A 751 31.02 -43.03 37.05
C VAL A 751 29.55 -42.55 36.96
N SER A 752 28.68 -43.52 36.67
CA SER A 752 27.38 -43.86 37.33
C SER A 752 26.71 -42.98 38.40
N SER A 753 25.35 -43.00 38.38
CA SER A 753 24.40 -43.34 39.50
C SER A 753 23.24 -42.35 39.81
N SER A 754 22.15 -42.91 40.37
CA SER A 754 20.81 -42.34 40.73
C SER A 754 19.84 -42.04 39.55
N SER A 755 18.64 -42.64 39.40
CA SER A 755 17.45 -42.82 40.27
C SER A 755 16.82 -41.47 40.69
N ASP A 756 15.55 -41.11 40.41
CA ASP A 756 14.34 -41.84 39.98
C ASP A 756 13.27 -40.82 39.45
N GLN A 757 12.01 -41.08 39.02
CA GLN A 757 11.12 -42.26 39.09
C GLN A 757 10.02 -42.27 37.98
N VAL A 758 9.79 -43.44 37.36
CA VAL A 758 8.49 -44.11 37.03
C VAL A 758 7.16 -43.32 36.97
N SER A 759 6.40 -43.46 35.86
CA SER A 759 4.91 -43.64 35.77
C SER A 759 4.35 -43.42 34.33
N THR A 760 4.59 -44.29 33.34
CA THR A 760 3.73 -45.42 32.89
C THR A 760 2.21 -45.17 32.66
N ALA A 761 1.85 -44.84 31.41
CA ALA A 761 0.67 -45.35 30.67
C ALA A 761 0.91 -45.08 29.15
N ALA A 762 0.82 -45.96 28.15
CA ALA A 762 0.13 -47.25 27.93
C ALA A 762 -1.40 -47.12 27.74
N THR A 763 -2.06 -47.62 26.68
CA THR A 763 -1.64 -48.28 25.40
C THR A 763 -2.86 -48.27 24.43
N GLU A 764 -2.65 -48.43 23.11
CA GLU A 764 -3.68 -48.80 22.09
C GLU A 764 -4.78 -47.77 21.71
N GLN A 765 -5.47 -47.84 20.55
CA GLN A 765 -5.36 -48.76 19.38
C GLN A 765 -5.60 -48.01 18.04
N ARG A 766 -5.40 -48.72 16.91
CA ARG A 766 -5.48 -48.21 15.53
C ARG A 766 -6.91 -47.85 15.08
N GLN A 767 -7.03 -46.83 14.23
CA GLN A 767 -7.42 -47.06 12.83
C GLN A 767 -6.75 -46.06 11.89
#